data_AF-M3XXL4-F1
#
_entry.id   AF-M3XXL4-F1
#
_cell.length_a   1.000
_cell.length_b   1.000
_cell.length_c   1.000
_cell.angle_alpha   90.00
_cell.angle_beta   90.00
_cell.angle_gamma   90.00
#
_symmetry.space_group_name_H-M   'P 1'
#
loop_
_entity.id
_entity.type
_entity.pdbx_description
1 polymer ?
#
loop_
_entity_poly.entity_id
_entity_poly.type
_entity_poly.pdbx_seq_one_letter_code
_entity_poly.pdbx_strand_id
1 'polypeptide(L)'
;MASVFRSEEMCLSQLFLQVEAAYCCVAELGELGLVQFKDLNVNVNSFQRKFVNEVRRCESLERILRFLEDEMQNEIVPQLPERPPPTPLPREMITLETLLEKLEGELQEANQNQQALKKSFLELTELKHLLKKTQDFFETETNLADDFFTEDTSGLLELRVTPAYVSGKLGFTAGVINRERMASFERLLWRVCRGNIYLKFSEMDTTLEDPVTKEEIKKNIFIIFYQGEQLRQKIKKICEGFRATIYPCPEPAAERREMLAGVNVKLEDLITVITQTESHRQRLLQEAAANWHSWAIKVQKMKAIYHILNMCNIDVTQQCAIAEIWFPVADTGRIKRALEQGMELSGSSMVPILNAVQSKTAPPTFNRTNKFTAGFQNIVDAYGVGSYREINPAPYTIITFPFLFAVMFGDCGHGIVMLLAALWMVLNERHLLSQKTNNEIWNTFFHGRYLILLMGIFSIYTGLIYNDCFSKSLNIFGSSWSVRPMFRNGTWNTHVMETNPYLQLDPAIPGVYSGNPYPFGIDPIWNLASNKLTFLNSYKMKMSVILGIVQMVFGVILSLFNHIYFRRTLNIILQFVPEMIFILCLFGYLVFMIIFKWCHYDVSTSQRAPSILIHFINMFLFNYNDPSNPPLYKHQQEVQSFFVIMALISVPWMLLIKPFILRANHRKSLLQASMIQEEATEDTEGDHSSPSVSAGQRASAGAHGGQDDHEEEFNFGDIFVHQAIHTIEYCLGCISNTASYLRLWALSLAHAQLSEVLWTMVMNIGLRLRGWGGLIGVFIIFAVFAVLTVAILLIMEGLSAFLHALRLHWVEFQNKFYVGAGYKFSPFSFKCILDGSAEE
;
A
#
# COMPACT_ATOMS: atom_id res chain seq x y z
N MET A 1 -19.20 22.66 8.94
CA MET A 1 -18.93 22.24 7.54
C MET A 1 -17.72 22.95 6.91
N ALA A 2 -16.92 23.74 7.66
CA ALA A 2 -15.76 24.47 7.14
C ALA A 2 -14.44 23.65 7.09
N SER A 3 -14.43 22.42 7.60
CA SER A 3 -13.22 21.60 7.85
C SER A 3 -12.63 20.89 6.63
N VAL A 4 -13.28 20.98 5.47
CA VAL A 4 -12.82 20.29 4.23
C VAL A 4 -11.96 21.23 3.38
N PHE A 5 -12.22 22.55 3.44
CA PHE A 5 -11.46 23.55 2.69
C PHE A 5 -10.13 23.92 3.34
N ARG A 6 -10.04 23.85 4.67
CA ARG A 6 -8.84 24.11 5.47
C ARG A 6 -8.78 23.14 6.64
N SER A 7 -7.59 22.97 7.19
CA SER A 7 -7.41 22.17 8.41
C SER A 7 -8.23 22.70 9.58
N GLU A 8 -8.60 21.80 10.49
CA GLU A 8 -9.27 22.17 11.73
C GLU A 8 -8.37 23.00 12.65
N GLU A 9 -8.99 23.82 13.50
CA GLU A 9 -8.27 24.53 14.54
C GLU A 9 -7.91 23.57 15.67
N MET A 10 -6.62 23.47 15.98
CA MET A 10 -6.04 22.66 17.04
C MET A 10 -5.74 23.50 18.26
N CYS A 11 -5.96 22.91 19.44
CA CYS A 11 -5.55 23.47 20.72
C CYS A 11 -4.53 22.53 21.36
N LEU A 12 -3.43 23.10 21.87
CA LEU A 12 -2.54 22.41 22.79
C LEU A 12 -3.09 22.62 24.20
N SER A 13 -3.34 21.54 24.93
CA SER A 13 -3.72 21.63 26.34
C SER A 13 -2.88 20.71 27.20
N GLN A 14 -2.59 21.18 28.40
CA GLN A 14 -2.03 20.37 29.47
C GLN A 14 -3.16 19.72 30.26
N LEU A 15 -3.05 18.41 30.38
CA LEU A 15 -3.98 17.55 31.10
C LEU A 15 -3.31 17.11 32.41
N PHE A 16 -3.96 17.38 33.52
CA PHE A 16 -3.56 16.91 34.85
C PHE A 16 -4.47 15.76 35.28
N LEU A 17 -3.88 14.57 35.42
CA LEU A 17 -4.55 13.34 35.84
C LEU A 17 -3.99 12.88 37.18
N GLN A 18 -4.85 12.39 38.08
CA GLN A 18 -4.37 11.62 39.24
C GLN A 18 -3.88 10.24 38.78
N VAL A 19 -2.82 9.71 39.38
CA VAL A 19 -2.22 8.42 38.97
C VAL A 19 -3.23 7.26 38.98
N GLU A 20 -4.16 7.23 39.93
CA GLU A 20 -5.20 6.18 40.02
C GLU A 20 -6.24 6.25 38.90
N ALA A 21 -6.59 7.47 38.46
CA ALA A 21 -7.55 7.70 37.38
C ALA A 21 -6.90 7.69 35.99
N ALA A 22 -5.57 7.85 35.91
CA ALA A 22 -4.84 8.04 34.66
C ALA A 22 -5.09 6.92 33.65
N TYR A 23 -5.11 5.66 34.10
CA TYR A 23 -5.37 4.52 33.22
C TYR A 23 -6.79 4.55 32.64
N CYS A 24 -7.82 4.77 33.46
CA CYS A 24 -9.22 4.83 33.02
C CYS A 24 -9.49 6.03 32.11
N CYS A 25 -8.92 7.20 32.44
CA CYS A 25 -9.05 8.38 31.59
C CYS A 25 -8.37 8.18 30.23
N VAL A 26 -7.16 7.62 30.17
CA VAL A 26 -6.47 7.33 28.90
C VAL A 26 -7.24 6.26 28.10
N ALA A 27 -7.84 5.28 28.76
CA ALA A 27 -8.70 4.29 28.11
C ALA A 27 -9.91 4.95 27.41
N GLU A 28 -10.65 5.81 28.11
CA GLU A 28 -11.79 6.54 27.50
C GLU A 28 -11.36 7.51 26.40
N LEU A 29 -10.21 8.17 26.56
CA LEU A 29 -9.61 8.99 25.49
C LEU A 29 -9.26 8.16 24.25
N GLY A 30 -8.78 6.93 24.44
CA GLY A 30 -8.46 5.98 23.35
C GLY A 30 -9.69 5.40 22.66
N GLU A 31 -10.81 5.21 23.37
CA GLU A 31 -12.10 4.84 22.75
C GLU A 31 -12.69 5.98 21.92
N LEU A 32 -12.50 7.23 22.38
CA LEU A 32 -12.97 8.43 21.71
C LEU A 32 -12.13 8.76 20.46
N GLY A 33 -10.81 8.61 20.51
CA GLY A 33 -9.96 8.64 19.30
C GLY A 33 -9.74 10.03 18.67
N LEU A 34 -9.69 11.11 19.46
CA LEU A 34 -9.56 12.50 18.96
C LEU A 34 -8.39 13.26 19.57
N VAL A 35 -7.48 12.58 20.26
CA VAL A 35 -6.39 13.21 21.02
C VAL A 35 -5.05 12.66 20.57
N GLN A 36 -4.10 13.54 20.27
CA GLN A 36 -2.71 13.17 19.99
C GLN A 36 -1.84 13.61 21.17
N PHE A 37 -1.13 12.66 21.76
CA PHE A 37 -0.20 12.93 22.87
C PHE A 37 1.12 13.43 22.34
N LYS A 38 1.70 14.42 23.02
CA LYS A 38 3.07 14.87 22.79
C LYS A 38 3.99 14.20 23.80
N ASP A 39 5.11 13.65 23.32
CA ASP A 39 6.10 13.05 24.21
C ASP A 39 6.81 14.14 25.02
N LEU A 40 6.62 14.10 26.34
CA LEU A 40 7.29 15.00 27.29
C LEU A 40 8.68 14.47 27.70
N ASN A 41 8.96 13.19 27.44
CA ASN A 41 10.13 12.47 27.93
C ASN A 41 11.08 12.07 26.79
N VAL A 42 11.32 12.99 25.83
CA VAL A 42 12.16 12.74 24.64
C VAL A 42 13.61 12.42 25.03
N ASN A 43 14.13 13.06 26.09
CA ASN A 43 15.52 12.90 26.54
C ASN A 43 15.73 11.65 27.42
N VAL A 44 14.69 10.88 27.71
CA VAL A 44 14.74 9.71 28.60
C VAL A 44 14.69 8.44 27.75
N ASN A 45 15.67 7.56 27.95
CA ASN A 45 15.72 6.27 27.27
C ASN A 45 14.46 5.44 27.57
N SER A 46 14.00 4.66 26.60
CA SER A 46 12.79 3.84 26.70
C SER A 46 12.77 2.96 27.96
N PHE A 47 13.91 2.36 28.36
CA PHE A 47 14.03 1.50 29.54
C PHE A 47 13.91 2.23 30.89
N GLN A 48 14.16 3.54 30.93
CA GLN A 48 14.11 4.33 32.16
C GLN A 48 12.70 4.86 32.44
N ARG A 49 11.76 4.68 31.51
CA ARG A 49 10.37 5.10 31.67
C ARG A 49 9.67 4.23 32.73
N LYS A 50 8.69 4.80 33.44
CA LYS A 50 8.11 4.19 34.64
C LYS A 50 7.32 2.90 34.37
N PHE A 51 6.58 2.83 33.26
CA PHE A 51 5.68 1.70 32.96
C PHE A 51 6.26 0.66 31.99
N VAL A 52 7.60 0.58 31.88
CA VAL A 52 8.27 -0.39 30.99
C VAL A 52 7.98 -1.83 31.40
N ASN A 53 7.91 -2.11 32.70
CA ASN A 53 7.64 -3.46 33.20
C ASN A 53 6.23 -3.93 32.81
N GLU A 54 5.25 -3.04 32.78
CA GLU A 54 3.87 -3.34 32.38
C GLU A 54 3.78 -3.57 30.87
N VAL A 55 4.47 -2.76 30.06
CA VAL A 55 4.57 -2.99 28.61
C VAL A 55 5.20 -4.35 28.31
N ARG A 56 6.28 -4.72 29.01
CA ARG A 56 6.93 -6.05 28.86
C ARG A 56 6.00 -7.20 29.22
N ARG A 57 5.15 -7.04 30.25
CA ARG A 57 4.13 -8.04 30.59
C ARG A 57 3.07 -8.15 29.50
N CYS A 58 2.63 -7.03 28.91
CA CYS A 58 1.73 -7.10 27.76
C CYS A 58 2.39 -7.79 26.55
N GLU A 59 3.68 -7.53 26.29
CA GLU A 59 4.43 -8.21 25.22
C GLU A 59 4.59 -9.72 25.45
N SER A 60 4.81 -10.15 26.70
CA SER A 60 4.84 -11.58 27.01
C SER A 60 3.47 -12.23 26.77
N LEU A 61 2.37 -11.56 27.13
CA LEU A 61 1.02 -12.03 26.83
C LEU A 61 0.76 -12.07 25.32
N GLU A 62 1.20 -11.08 24.54
CA GLU A 62 1.11 -11.11 23.07
C GLU A 62 1.91 -12.29 22.48
N ARG A 63 3.07 -12.61 23.04
CA ARG A 63 3.87 -13.77 22.61
C ARG A 63 3.14 -15.09 22.86
N ILE A 64 2.58 -15.26 24.06
CA ILE A 64 1.76 -16.44 24.41
C ILE A 64 0.58 -16.52 23.46
N LEU A 65 -0.04 -15.36 23.19
CA LEU A 65 -1.15 -15.30 22.30
C LEU A 65 -0.73 -15.79 20.90
N ARG A 66 0.32 -15.22 20.28
CA ARG A 66 0.80 -15.67 18.95
C ARG A 66 1.08 -17.17 18.89
N PHE A 67 1.64 -17.74 19.95
CA PHE A 67 1.82 -19.19 20.06
C PHE A 67 0.49 -19.96 19.98
N LEU A 68 -0.56 -19.50 20.66
CA LEU A 68 -1.90 -20.10 20.53
C LEU A 68 -2.48 -19.95 19.11
N GLU A 69 -2.23 -18.82 18.45
CA GLU A 69 -2.66 -18.60 17.07
C GLU A 69 -2.00 -19.59 16.10
N ASP A 70 -0.68 -19.80 16.22
CA ASP A 70 0.07 -20.77 15.40
C ASP A 70 -0.43 -22.21 15.59
N GLU A 71 -0.76 -22.59 16.82
CA GLU A 71 -1.35 -23.90 17.13
C GLU A 71 -2.77 -24.04 16.56
N MET A 72 -3.57 -22.97 16.58
CA MET A 72 -4.94 -22.96 16.09
C MET A 72 -5.05 -22.98 14.56
N GLN A 73 -4.15 -22.29 13.84
CA GLN A 73 -4.20 -22.18 12.37
C GLN A 73 -4.20 -23.54 11.65
N ASN A 74 -3.70 -24.58 12.30
CA ASN A 74 -3.64 -25.93 11.75
C ASN A 74 -4.96 -26.71 11.87
N GLU A 75 -5.93 -26.30 12.71
CA GLU A 75 -7.07 -27.14 13.09
C GLU A 75 -8.45 -26.45 13.17
N ILE A 76 -8.53 -25.17 13.52
CA ILE A 76 -9.82 -24.50 13.82
C ILE A 76 -9.85 -23.07 13.28
N VAL A 77 -10.97 -22.68 12.68
CA VAL A 77 -11.23 -21.28 12.30
C VAL A 77 -11.71 -20.50 13.54
N PRO A 78 -10.98 -19.47 14.01
CA PRO A 78 -11.40 -18.66 15.15
C PRO A 78 -12.71 -17.92 14.85
N GLN A 79 -13.61 -17.83 15.84
CA GLN A 79 -14.85 -17.06 15.73
C GLN A 79 -14.56 -15.57 15.95
N LEU A 80 -15.04 -14.72 15.04
CA LEU A 80 -14.90 -13.28 15.15
C LEU A 80 -16.01 -12.72 16.08
N PRO A 81 -15.70 -12.04 17.19
CA PRO A 81 -16.70 -11.39 18.03
C PRO A 81 -17.43 -10.28 17.26
N GLU A 82 -18.74 -10.19 17.43
CA GLU A 82 -19.58 -9.15 16.80
C GLU A 82 -19.32 -7.73 17.34
N ARG A 83 -18.68 -7.60 18.52
CA ARG A 83 -18.34 -6.31 19.13
C ARG A 83 -16.96 -6.35 19.82
N PRO A 84 -16.17 -5.27 19.70
CA PRO A 84 -14.92 -5.16 20.44
C PRO A 84 -15.22 -5.10 21.95
N PRO A 85 -14.50 -5.88 22.79
CA PRO A 85 -14.69 -5.84 24.24
C PRO A 85 -14.33 -4.46 24.83
N PRO A 86 -14.96 -4.07 25.95
CA PRO A 86 -14.58 -2.86 26.68
C PRO A 86 -13.14 -2.96 27.17
N THR A 87 -12.51 -1.80 27.39
CA THR A 87 -11.15 -1.72 27.92
C THR A 87 -11.10 -2.38 29.30
N PRO A 88 -10.21 -3.36 29.50
CA PRO A 88 -10.08 -4.06 30.77
C PRO A 88 -9.41 -3.17 31.82
N LEU A 89 -9.86 -3.31 33.07
CA LEU A 89 -9.23 -2.67 34.23
C LEU A 89 -7.84 -3.29 34.49
N PRO A 90 -6.90 -2.56 35.14
CA PRO A 90 -5.57 -3.10 35.45
C PRO A 90 -5.60 -4.38 36.29
N ARG A 91 -6.64 -4.56 37.14
CA ARG A 91 -6.83 -5.79 37.93
C ARG A 91 -7.10 -7.02 37.07
N GLU A 92 -7.79 -6.86 35.94
CA GLU A 92 -8.09 -7.96 35.02
C GLU A 92 -6.83 -8.45 34.30
N MET A 93 -5.76 -7.63 34.21
CA MET A 93 -4.50 -8.01 33.60
C MET A 93 -3.87 -9.22 34.31
N ILE A 94 -3.89 -9.21 35.64
CA ILE A 94 -3.32 -10.29 36.45
C ILE A 94 -4.13 -11.57 36.25
N THR A 95 -5.46 -11.47 36.23
CA THR A 95 -6.30 -12.64 35.99
C THR A 95 -6.08 -13.23 34.59
N LEU A 96 -5.90 -12.36 33.59
CA LEU A 96 -5.65 -12.77 32.21
C LEU A 96 -4.28 -13.43 32.05
N GLU A 97 -3.26 -12.90 32.71
CA GLU A 97 -1.91 -13.49 32.76
C GLU A 97 -1.94 -14.90 33.36
N THR A 98 -2.56 -15.08 34.53
CA THR A 98 -2.66 -16.41 35.15
C THR A 98 -3.41 -17.43 34.29
N LEU A 99 -4.42 -16.97 33.53
CA LEU A 99 -5.18 -17.81 32.62
C LEU A 99 -4.33 -18.22 31.42
N LEU A 100 -3.69 -17.25 30.76
CA LEU A 100 -2.90 -17.50 29.55
C LEU A 100 -1.64 -18.32 29.85
N GLU A 101 -0.94 -18.07 30.95
CA GLU A 101 0.22 -18.88 31.36
C GLU A 101 -0.18 -20.33 31.67
N LYS A 102 -1.34 -20.52 32.33
CA LYS A 102 -1.87 -21.85 32.59
C LYS A 102 -2.20 -22.60 31.30
N LEU A 103 -2.87 -21.95 30.35
CA LEU A 103 -3.20 -22.54 29.05
C LEU A 103 -1.94 -22.85 28.23
N GLU A 104 -0.95 -21.95 28.20
CA GLU A 104 0.34 -22.18 27.54
C GLU A 104 1.02 -23.42 28.14
N GLY A 105 1.08 -23.51 29.47
CA GLY A 105 1.68 -24.66 30.16
C GLY A 105 0.98 -25.98 29.84
N GLU A 106 -0.36 -26.01 29.93
CA GLU A 106 -1.16 -27.22 29.63
C GLU A 106 -0.99 -27.66 28.17
N LEU A 107 -0.97 -26.72 27.21
CA LEU A 107 -0.77 -27.04 25.80
C LEU A 107 0.66 -27.49 25.49
N GLN A 108 1.68 -26.86 26.09
CA GLN A 108 3.07 -27.30 25.91
C GLN A 108 3.29 -28.70 26.48
N GLU A 109 2.73 -29.00 27.65
CA GLU A 109 2.78 -30.33 28.25
C GLU A 109 2.05 -31.36 27.37
N ALA A 110 0.84 -31.03 26.89
CA ALA A 110 0.08 -31.89 25.99
C ALA A 110 0.85 -32.16 24.68
N ASN A 111 1.49 -31.15 24.09
CA ASN A 111 2.27 -31.28 22.86
C ASN A 111 3.52 -32.16 23.07
N GLN A 112 4.25 -31.98 24.18
CA GLN A 112 5.39 -32.83 24.52
C GLN A 112 4.96 -34.29 24.75
N ASN A 113 3.87 -34.51 25.49
CA ASN A 113 3.33 -35.84 25.74
C ASN A 113 2.85 -36.51 24.45
N GLN A 114 2.17 -35.77 23.57
CA GLN A 114 1.72 -36.29 22.28
C GLN A 114 2.90 -36.66 21.38
N GLN A 115 3.96 -35.84 21.36
CA GLN A 115 5.18 -36.15 20.59
C GLN A 115 5.86 -37.42 21.12
N ALA A 116 5.98 -37.57 22.45
CA ALA A 116 6.55 -38.76 23.07
C ALA A 116 5.71 -40.03 22.81
N LEU A 117 4.38 -39.91 22.88
CA LEU A 117 3.45 -41.00 22.56
C LEU A 117 3.52 -41.40 21.08
N LYS A 118 3.53 -40.43 20.16
CA LYS A 118 3.67 -40.70 18.71
C LYS A 118 5.00 -41.36 18.39
N LYS A 119 6.10 -40.94 19.02
CA LYS A 119 7.41 -41.59 18.88
C LYS A 119 7.36 -43.05 19.36
N SER A 120 6.78 -43.29 20.53
CA SER A 120 6.65 -44.65 21.08
C SER A 120 5.74 -45.54 20.23
N PHE A 121 4.66 -44.97 19.69
CA PHE A 121 3.76 -45.64 18.74
C PHE A 121 4.47 -46.02 17.44
N LEU A 122 5.31 -45.12 16.92
CA LEU A 122 6.12 -45.37 15.71
C LEU A 122 7.11 -46.52 15.94
N GLU A 123 7.84 -46.51 17.06
CA GLU A 123 8.81 -47.56 17.42
C GLU A 123 8.12 -48.94 17.55
N LEU A 124 6.95 -48.99 18.20
CA LEU A 124 6.19 -50.24 18.33
C LEU A 124 5.56 -50.71 17.01
N THR A 125 5.15 -49.78 16.15
CA THR A 125 4.65 -50.10 14.81
C THR A 125 5.76 -50.68 13.94
N GLU A 126 6.95 -50.08 13.95
CA GLU A 126 8.14 -50.64 13.30
C GLU A 126 8.43 -52.07 13.78
N LEU A 127 8.44 -52.26 15.10
CA LEU A 127 8.66 -53.56 15.73
C LEU A 127 7.60 -54.60 15.32
N LYS A 128 6.32 -54.21 15.29
CA LYS A 128 5.22 -55.09 14.86
C LYS A 128 5.41 -55.57 13.42
N HIS A 129 5.71 -54.66 12.49
CA HIS A 129 5.94 -55.02 11.09
C HIS A 129 7.19 -55.87 10.91
N LEU A 130 8.27 -55.56 11.64
CA LEU A 130 9.49 -56.37 11.68
C LEU A 130 9.19 -57.81 12.13
N LEU A 131 8.48 -57.99 13.25
CA LEU A 131 8.15 -59.30 13.80
C LEU A 131 7.27 -60.11 12.85
N LYS A 132 6.27 -59.48 12.23
CA LYS A 132 5.38 -60.13 11.26
C LYS A 132 6.13 -60.61 10.02
N LYS A 133 6.92 -59.73 9.38
CA LYS A 133 7.69 -60.09 8.17
C LYS A 133 8.82 -61.09 8.47
N THR A 134 9.43 -61.01 9.65
CA THR A 134 10.43 -62.00 10.09
C THR A 134 9.77 -63.37 10.30
N GLN A 135 8.56 -63.42 10.86
CA GLN A 135 7.79 -64.66 10.98
C GLN A 135 7.48 -65.28 9.61
N ASP A 136 6.94 -64.48 8.68
CA ASP A 136 6.65 -64.92 7.31
C ASP A 136 7.90 -65.49 6.63
N PHE A 137 9.06 -64.85 6.84
CA PHE A 137 10.34 -65.31 6.28
C PHE A 137 10.75 -66.70 6.79
N PHE A 138 10.76 -66.90 8.11
CA PHE A 138 11.16 -68.17 8.68
C PHE A 138 10.17 -69.31 8.37
N GLU A 139 8.87 -69.02 8.29
CA GLU A 139 7.86 -70.02 7.89
C GLU A 139 7.98 -70.41 6.41
N THR A 140 8.31 -69.45 5.54
CA THR A 140 8.51 -69.73 4.10
C THR A 140 9.74 -70.61 3.87
N GLU A 141 10.84 -70.40 4.60
CA GLU A 141 12.04 -71.25 4.48
C GLU A 141 11.86 -72.65 5.09
N THR A 142 11.08 -72.81 6.16
CA THR A 142 10.76 -74.15 6.69
C THR A 142 9.90 -74.97 5.73
N ASN A 143 9.01 -74.33 4.96
CA ASN A 143 8.20 -75.02 3.96
C ASN A 143 8.99 -75.37 2.67
N LEU A 144 10.12 -74.71 2.41
CA LEU A 144 11.04 -75.02 1.29
C LEU A 144 12.07 -76.11 1.66
N ALA A 145 12.38 -76.29 2.94
CA ALA A 145 13.40 -77.24 3.40
C ALA A 145 12.97 -78.71 3.36
N ASP A 146 11.67 -79.02 3.32
CA ASP A 146 11.16 -80.40 3.22
C ASP A 146 11.20 -80.97 1.79
N ASP A 147 11.33 -80.14 0.74
CA ASP A 147 11.34 -80.57 -0.67
C ASP A 147 12.76 -80.62 -1.31
N PHE A 148 13.81 -80.17 -0.62
CA PHE A 148 15.15 -79.99 -1.22
C PHE A 148 16.24 -81.00 -0.81
N PHE A 149 15.98 -81.90 0.14
CA PHE A 149 17.01 -82.78 0.73
C PHE A 149 16.89 -84.28 0.39
N THR A 150 16.01 -84.71 -0.52
CA THR A 150 15.76 -86.15 -0.76
C THR A 150 16.31 -86.76 -2.04
N GLU A 151 16.82 -86.03 -3.03
CA GLU A 151 17.41 -86.66 -4.22
C GLU A 151 18.71 -85.96 -4.68
N ASP A 152 19.73 -86.79 -4.89
CA ASP A 152 20.98 -86.53 -5.62
C ASP A 152 22.08 -85.70 -4.94
N THR A 153 22.90 -86.35 -4.10
CA THR A 153 24.39 -86.30 -4.16
C THR A 153 25.06 -87.25 -3.15
N SER A 154 24.64 -88.52 -3.12
CA SER A 154 25.30 -89.61 -2.38
C SER A 154 26.60 -90.13 -3.04
N GLY A 155 27.32 -89.31 -3.82
CA GLY A 155 28.22 -89.82 -4.86
C GLY A 155 29.70 -89.41 -4.84
N LEU A 156 30.19 -88.53 -3.94
CA LEU A 156 31.55 -87.99 -4.19
C LEU A 156 32.39 -87.50 -3.01
N LEU A 157 32.21 -87.96 -1.77
CA LEU A 157 33.14 -87.61 -0.68
C LEU A 157 33.27 -88.69 0.42
N GLU A 158 33.53 -89.95 0.03
CA GLU A 158 34.23 -90.89 0.92
C GLU A 158 35.74 -90.66 0.81
N LEU A 159 36.30 -89.79 1.64
CA LEU A 159 37.62 -89.99 2.25
C LEU A 159 37.91 -88.94 3.34
N ARG A 160 38.07 -89.46 4.56
CA ARG A 160 38.49 -88.83 5.83
C ARG A 160 37.40 -88.22 6.71
N VAL A 161 36.87 -89.09 7.56
CA VAL A 161 36.38 -88.76 8.90
C VAL A 161 37.48 -88.06 9.70
N THR A 162 37.23 -86.82 10.12
CA THR A 162 37.64 -86.33 11.45
C THR A 162 36.52 -85.43 12.00
N PRO A 163 36.08 -85.62 13.25
CA PRO A 163 34.85 -85.02 13.77
C PRO A 163 35.15 -83.70 14.49
N ALA A 164 34.61 -82.60 13.97
CA ALA A 164 34.42 -81.35 14.73
C ALA A 164 33.45 -80.43 13.98
N TYR A 165 32.19 -80.86 13.81
CA TYR A 165 31.12 -79.91 13.56
C TYR A 165 30.88 -79.13 14.87
N VAL A 166 31.63 -78.05 15.04
CA VAL A 166 31.15 -76.92 15.84
C VAL A 166 29.92 -76.43 15.07
N SER A 167 28.73 -76.78 15.56
CA SER A 167 27.48 -76.20 15.10
C SER A 167 27.56 -74.70 15.37
N GLY A 168 28.03 -73.94 14.39
CA GLY A 168 28.15 -72.50 14.47
C GLY A 168 26.75 -71.92 14.45
N LYS A 169 26.22 -71.58 15.63
CA LYS A 169 24.93 -70.89 15.75
C LYS A 169 24.99 -69.58 14.93
N LEU A 170 24.20 -69.52 13.86
CA LEU A 170 24.06 -68.32 13.03
C LEU A 170 23.38 -67.23 13.87
N GLY A 171 24.04 -66.09 14.01
CA GLY A 171 23.44 -64.91 14.63
C GLY A 171 22.69 -64.12 13.57
N PHE A 172 21.50 -63.64 13.89
CA PHE A 172 20.77 -62.70 13.02
C PHE A 172 20.55 -61.36 13.73
N THR A 173 20.48 -60.29 12.96
CA THR A 173 20.07 -58.96 13.43
C THR A 173 19.04 -58.42 12.46
N ALA A 174 17.91 -57.96 13.00
CA ALA A 174 16.82 -57.37 12.24
C ALA A 174 16.66 -55.89 12.63
N GLY A 175 16.38 -55.04 11.64
CA GLY A 175 16.23 -53.61 11.87
C GLY A 175 15.47 -52.92 10.74
N VAL A 176 15.27 -51.62 10.91
CA VAL A 176 14.53 -50.77 9.97
C VAL A 176 15.43 -49.64 9.48
N ILE A 177 15.32 -49.31 8.19
CA ILE A 177 16.10 -48.26 7.53
C ILE A 177 15.25 -47.48 6.53
N ASN A 178 15.55 -46.19 6.33
CA ASN A 178 14.89 -45.37 5.31
C ASN A 178 15.21 -45.87 3.90
N ARG A 179 14.20 -45.87 3.02
CA ARG A 179 14.30 -46.40 1.64
C ARG A 179 15.42 -45.74 0.83
N GLU A 180 15.64 -44.44 0.98
CA GLU A 180 16.65 -43.67 0.23
C GLU A 180 18.09 -44.13 0.49
N ARG A 181 18.37 -44.62 1.71
CA ARG A 181 19.72 -45.00 2.13
C ARG A 181 20.03 -46.47 1.89
N MET A 182 19.06 -47.24 1.38
CA MET A 182 19.14 -48.69 1.16
C MET A 182 20.35 -49.10 0.31
N ALA A 183 20.48 -48.54 -0.90
CA ALA A 183 21.54 -48.92 -1.83
C ALA A 183 22.96 -48.59 -1.32
N SER A 184 23.09 -47.55 -0.50
CA SER A 184 24.37 -47.17 0.11
C SER A 184 24.71 -48.07 1.29
N PHE A 185 23.70 -48.46 2.08
CA PHE A 185 23.82 -49.38 3.20
C PHE A 185 24.31 -50.76 2.73
N GLU A 186 23.65 -51.35 1.74
CA GLU A 186 24.02 -52.65 1.17
C GLU A 186 25.45 -52.66 0.64
N ARG A 187 25.84 -51.63 -0.14
CA ARG A 187 27.20 -51.52 -0.69
C ARG A 187 28.27 -51.42 0.39
N LEU A 188 28.01 -50.69 1.49
CA LEU A 188 28.98 -50.60 2.58
C LEU A 188 29.09 -51.93 3.35
N LEU A 189 27.95 -52.56 3.62
CA LEU A 189 27.89 -53.83 4.32
C LEU A 189 28.65 -54.92 3.53
N TRP A 190 28.44 -54.98 2.21
CA TRP A 190 29.16 -55.88 1.31
C TRP A 190 30.68 -55.66 1.33
N ARG A 191 31.12 -54.38 1.26
CA ARG A 191 32.54 -54.00 1.25
C ARG A 191 33.27 -54.34 2.55
N VAL A 192 32.63 -54.10 3.71
CA VAL A 192 33.26 -54.32 5.03
C VAL A 192 33.27 -55.79 5.41
N CYS A 193 32.19 -56.51 5.10
CA CYS A 193 32.03 -57.93 5.44
C CYS A 193 32.59 -58.89 4.38
N ARG A 194 33.15 -58.38 3.28
CA ARG A 194 33.77 -59.15 2.19
C ARG A 194 32.88 -60.27 1.63
N GLY A 195 31.56 -60.04 1.61
CA GLY A 195 30.57 -61.00 1.11
C GLY A 195 30.16 -62.12 2.08
N ASN A 196 30.66 -62.14 3.33
CA ASN A 196 30.37 -63.19 4.31
C ASN A 196 29.07 -62.97 5.10
N ILE A 197 28.09 -62.27 4.52
CA ILE A 197 26.83 -61.92 5.17
C ILE A 197 25.66 -62.14 4.21
N TYR A 198 24.56 -62.64 4.75
CA TYR A 198 23.31 -62.76 3.99
C TYR A 198 22.37 -61.64 4.44
N LEU A 199 22.05 -60.74 3.52
CA LEU A 199 21.19 -59.58 3.75
C LEU A 199 19.92 -59.75 2.94
N LYS A 200 18.76 -59.63 3.59
CA LYS A 200 17.46 -59.61 2.93
C LYS A 200 16.69 -58.38 3.34
N PHE A 201 16.12 -57.70 2.35
CA PHE A 201 15.23 -56.57 2.57
C PHE A 201 13.78 -56.97 2.35
N SER A 202 12.88 -56.37 3.12
CA SER A 202 11.44 -56.44 2.93
C SER A 202 10.86 -55.03 2.96
N GLU A 203 10.03 -54.71 1.98
CA GLU A 203 9.34 -53.43 1.94
C GLU A 203 8.22 -53.39 2.98
N MET A 204 8.04 -52.23 3.61
CA MET A 204 6.91 -51.96 4.48
C MET A 204 5.87 -51.19 3.67
N ASP A 205 4.66 -51.76 3.57
CA ASP A 205 3.58 -51.22 2.73
C ASP A 205 2.90 -49.98 3.35
N THR A 206 3.13 -49.72 4.64
CA THR A 206 2.57 -48.57 5.39
C THR A 206 3.54 -47.38 5.39
N THR A 207 3.04 -46.20 5.02
CA THR A 207 3.76 -44.93 5.23
C THR A 207 3.66 -44.55 6.71
N LEU A 208 4.80 -44.20 7.32
CA LEU A 208 4.85 -43.71 8.70
C LEU A 208 5.12 -42.20 8.68
N GLU A 209 4.34 -41.45 9.43
CA GLU A 209 4.57 -40.02 9.64
C GLU A 209 5.65 -39.82 10.71
N ASP A 210 6.67 -39.01 10.42
CA ASP A 210 7.66 -38.64 11.44
C ASP A 210 7.03 -37.68 12.47
N PRO A 211 7.14 -37.95 13.79
CA PRO A 211 6.56 -37.12 14.84
C PRO A 211 7.06 -35.66 14.86
N VAL A 212 8.17 -35.34 14.19
CA VAL A 212 8.75 -33.98 14.20
C VAL A 212 8.52 -33.23 12.89
N THR A 213 8.67 -33.89 11.75
CA THR A 213 8.60 -33.23 10.43
C THR A 213 7.22 -33.34 9.78
N LYS A 214 6.33 -34.20 10.30
CA LYS A 214 5.03 -34.54 9.68
C LYS A 214 5.15 -35.04 8.23
N GLU A 215 6.34 -35.49 7.83
CA GLU A 215 6.58 -36.04 6.50
C GLU A 215 6.32 -37.54 6.48
N GLU A 216 5.73 -38.02 5.38
CA GLU A 216 5.50 -39.44 5.15
C GLU A 216 6.81 -40.12 4.72
N ILE A 217 7.42 -40.88 5.63
CA ILE A 217 8.67 -41.59 5.37
C ILE A 217 8.37 -43.05 5.08
N LYS A 218 8.84 -43.53 3.91
CA LYS A 218 8.85 -44.96 3.57
C LYS A 218 10.11 -45.62 4.13
N LYS A 219 9.91 -46.59 5.00
CA LYS A 219 10.98 -47.39 5.62
C LYS A 219 10.93 -48.83 5.13
N ASN A 220 12.10 -49.46 5.06
CA ASN A 220 12.26 -50.85 4.70
C ASN A 220 12.85 -51.61 5.90
N ILE A 221 12.43 -52.87 6.02
CA ILE A 221 12.96 -53.80 7.01
C ILE A 221 14.15 -54.54 6.39
N PHE A 222 15.18 -54.79 7.17
CA PHE A 222 16.30 -55.64 6.78
C PHE A 222 16.57 -56.71 7.84
N ILE A 223 17.01 -57.88 7.37
CA ILE A 223 17.48 -58.99 8.19
C ILE A 223 18.88 -59.35 7.71
N ILE A 224 19.85 -59.35 8.62
CA ILE A 224 21.24 -59.70 8.34
C ILE A 224 21.59 -60.96 9.14
N PHE A 225 22.02 -62.00 8.44
CA PHE A 225 22.60 -63.20 9.02
C PHE A 225 24.13 -63.12 8.95
N TYR A 226 24.78 -63.43 10.06
CA TYR A 226 26.23 -63.43 10.17
C TYR A 226 26.71 -64.55 11.11
N GLN A 227 27.95 -64.96 10.92
CA GLN A 227 28.61 -65.95 11.76
C GLN A 227 29.71 -65.27 12.58
N GLY A 228 29.63 -65.36 13.90
CA GLY A 228 30.65 -64.84 14.82
C GLY A 228 30.38 -63.42 15.37
N GLU A 229 30.93 -63.16 16.56
CA GLU A 229 30.63 -61.96 17.36
C GLU A 229 31.33 -60.69 16.87
N GLN A 230 32.51 -60.81 16.25
CA GLN A 230 33.25 -59.66 15.69
C GLN A 230 32.49 -59.01 14.52
N LEU A 231 31.78 -59.81 13.71
CA LEU A 231 30.93 -59.32 12.63
C LEU A 231 29.69 -58.60 13.18
N ARG A 232 29.06 -59.12 14.24
CA ARG A 232 27.95 -58.47 14.95
C ARG A 232 28.30 -57.04 15.37
N GLN A 233 29.47 -56.85 16.00
CA GLN A 233 29.90 -55.53 16.46
C GLN A 233 30.16 -54.56 15.30
N LYS A 234 30.73 -55.04 14.18
CA LYS A 234 30.91 -54.23 12.96
C LYS A 234 29.58 -53.83 12.34
N ILE A 235 28.63 -54.77 12.24
CA ILE A 235 27.29 -54.50 11.72
C ILE A 235 26.56 -53.49 12.60
N LYS A 236 26.62 -53.63 13.93
CA LYS A 236 26.01 -52.67 14.86
C LYS A 236 26.55 -51.24 14.64
N LYS A 237 27.87 -51.09 14.49
CA LYS A 237 28.50 -49.78 14.18
C LYS A 237 28.06 -49.21 12.83
N ILE A 238 27.87 -50.06 11.81
CA ILE A 238 27.38 -49.63 10.49
C ILE A 238 25.91 -49.18 10.60
N CYS A 239 25.08 -49.93 11.31
CA CYS A 239 23.68 -49.55 11.57
C CYS A 239 23.57 -48.22 12.31
N GLU A 240 24.39 -48.00 13.35
CA GLU A 240 24.47 -46.72 14.06
C GLU A 240 24.90 -45.58 13.11
N GLY A 241 25.89 -45.82 12.24
CA GLY A 241 26.37 -44.83 11.25
C GLY A 241 25.31 -44.41 10.23
N PHE A 242 24.44 -45.32 9.79
CA PHE A 242 23.35 -45.02 8.87
C PHE A 242 22.06 -44.55 9.56
N ARG A 243 22.03 -44.51 10.91
CA ARG A 243 20.84 -44.26 11.74
C ARG A 243 19.73 -45.30 11.54
N ALA A 244 20.09 -46.57 11.39
CA ALA A 244 19.16 -47.67 11.36
C ALA A 244 18.77 -48.10 12.79
N THR A 245 17.48 -48.32 13.04
CA THR A 245 16.97 -48.81 14.32
C THR A 245 17.03 -50.33 14.35
N ILE A 246 17.73 -50.89 15.34
CA ILE A 246 17.85 -52.35 15.53
C ILE A 246 16.94 -52.76 16.67
N TYR A 247 16.11 -53.79 16.45
CA TYR A 247 15.23 -54.34 17.47
C TYR A 247 15.66 -55.75 17.88
N PRO A 248 15.57 -56.10 19.17
CA PRO A 248 15.82 -57.46 19.63
C PRO A 248 14.68 -58.38 19.18
N CYS A 249 14.99 -59.36 18.34
CA CYS A 249 14.02 -60.35 17.85
C CYS A 249 14.38 -61.74 18.42
N PRO A 250 13.48 -62.40 19.15
CA PRO A 250 13.69 -63.78 19.63
C PRO A 250 13.86 -64.78 18.47
N GLU A 251 14.74 -65.76 18.68
CA GLU A 251 14.96 -66.89 17.78
C GLU A 251 13.76 -67.85 17.71
N PRO A 252 13.16 -68.30 18.83
CA PRO A 252 12.05 -69.26 18.77
C PRO A 252 10.75 -68.63 18.26
N ALA A 253 10.08 -69.31 17.34
CA ALA A 253 8.83 -68.85 16.73
C ALA A 253 7.69 -68.67 17.75
N ALA A 254 7.67 -69.47 18.82
CA ALA A 254 6.65 -69.37 19.88
C ALA A 254 6.76 -68.04 20.66
N GLU A 255 7.96 -67.67 21.10
CA GLU A 255 8.20 -66.40 21.83
C GLU A 255 7.99 -65.19 20.90
N ARG A 256 8.28 -65.32 19.61
CA ARG A 256 8.01 -64.25 18.63
C ARG A 256 6.51 -63.97 18.49
N ARG A 257 5.67 -65.02 18.46
CA ARG A 257 4.20 -64.86 18.43
C ARG A 257 3.68 -64.23 19.71
N GLU A 258 4.22 -64.63 20.87
CA GLU A 258 3.87 -64.03 22.17
C GLU A 258 4.26 -62.54 22.22
N MET A 259 5.47 -62.20 21.79
CA MET A 259 5.94 -60.81 21.71
C MET A 259 5.09 -59.98 20.73
N LEU A 260 4.71 -60.56 19.58
CA LEU A 260 3.82 -59.90 18.61
C LEU A 260 2.43 -59.65 19.21
N ALA A 261 1.85 -60.62 19.92
CA ALA A 261 0.59 -60.45 20.63
C ALA A 261 0.68 -59.35 21.70
N GLY A 262 1.76 -59.35 22.49
CA GLY A 262 2.00 -58.32 23.51
C GLY A 262 2.21 -56.91 22.92
N VAL A 263 2.91 -56.80 21.78
CA VAL A 263 3.07 -55.52 21.07
C VAL A 263 1.73 -55.03 20.51
N ASN A 264 0.88 -55.92 19.99
CA ASN A 264 -0.45 -55.54 19.49
C ASN A 264 -1.33 -54.96 20.61
N VAL A 265 -1.38 -55.59 21.79
CA VAL A 265 -2.15 -55.07 22.94
C VAL A 265 -1.64 -53.69 23.35
N LYS A 266 -0.32 -53.52 23.50
CA LYS A 266 0.29 -52.22 23.83
C LYS A 266 0.00 -51.14 22.78
N LEU A 267 -0.06 -51.54 21.50
CA LEU A 267 -0.34 -50.63 20.40
C LEU A 267 -1.80 -50.19 20.40
N GLU A 268 -2.73 -51.10 20.71
CA GLU A 268 -4.15 -50.77 20.94
C GLU A 268 -4.31 -49.81 22.13
N ASP A 269 -3.67 -50.10 23.26
CA ASP A 269 -3.67 -49.22 24.43
C ASP A 269 -3.14 -47.82 24.09
N LEU A 270 -2.00 -47.73 23.37
CA LEU A 270 -1.44 -46.44 22.95
C LEU A 270 -2.37 -45.67 22.01
N ILE A 271 -3.06 -46.35 21.08
CA ILE A 271 -4.04 -45.68 20.21
C ILE A 271 -5.15 -45.06 21.05
N THR A 272 -5.65 -45.77 22.08
CA THR A 272 -6.69 -45.20 22.95
C THR A 272 -6.18 -43.97 23.71
N VAL A 273 -4.95 -44.01 24.24
CA VAL A 273 -4.34 -42.89 24.95
C VAL A 273 -4.07 -41.71 24.03
N ILE A 274 -3.56 -41.95 22.81
CA ILE A 274 -3.35 -40.91 21.79
C ILE A 274 -4.68 -40.24 21.44
N THR A 275 -5.74 -41.04 21.21
CA THR A 275 -7.07 -40.51 20.90
C THR A 275 -7.63 -39.66 22.04
N GLN A 276 -7.46 -40.10 23.28
CA GLN A 276 -7.86 -39.33 24.47
C GLN A 276 -7.06 -38.04 24.61
N THR A 277 -5.74 -38.09 24.43
CA THR A 277 -4.86 -36.92 24.51
C THR A 277 -5.19 -35.91 23.42
N GLU A 278 -5.45 -36.37 22.19
CA GLU A 278 -5.87 -35.53 21.07
C GLU A 278 -7.23 -34.89 21.35
N SER A 279 -8.20 -35.64 21.87
CA SER A 279 -9.50 -35.08 22.24
C SER A 279 -9.39 -34.03 23.36
N HIS A 280 -8.47 -34.22 24.31
CA HIS A 280 -8.23 -33.27 25.38
C HIS A 280 -7.60 -31.98 24.84
N ARG A 281 -6.57 -32.11 23.98
CA ARG A 281 -5.93 -30.99 23.29
C ARG A 281 -6.92 -30.21 22.43
N GLN A 282 -7.76 -30.90 21.65
CA GLN A 282 -8.81 -30.27 20.85
C GLN A 282 -9.81 -29.50 21.70
N ARG A 283 -10.17 -30.01 22.89
CA ARG A 283 -11.07 -29.31 23.81
C ARG A 283 -10.44 -28.02 24.35
N LEU A 284 -9.18 -28.07 24.77
CA LEU A 284 -8.42 -26.90 25.21
C LEU A 284 -8.31 -25.86 24.08
N LEU A 285 -8.02 -26.30 22.87
CA LEU A 285 -7.97 -25.42 21.69
C LEU A 285 -9.33 -24.81 21.36
N GLN A 286 -10.43 -25.54 21.50
CA GLN A 286 -11.78 -24.98 21.32
C GLN A 286 -12.13 -23.91 22.35
N GLU A 287 -11.78 -24.16 23.63
CA GLU A 287 -11.99 -23.18 24.71
C GLU A 287 -11.14 -21.93 24.51
N ALA A 288 -9.88 -22.09 24.09
CA ALA A 288 -8.99 -20.99 23.73
C ALA A 288 -9.52 -20.24 22.50
N ALA A 289 -9.96 -20.95 21.46
CA ALA A 289 -10.44 -20.38 20.21
C ALA A 289 -11.69 -19.50 20.37
N ALA A 290 -12.57 -19.84 21.32
CA ALA A 290 -13.77 -19.06 21.59
C ALA A 290 -13.45 -17.65 22.14
N ASN A 291 -12.38 -17.52 22.94
CA ASN A 291 -12.05 -16.28 23.65
C ASN A 291 -10.80 -15.57 23.12
N TRP A 292 -10.00 -16.25 22.30
CA TRP A 292 -8.78 -15.79 21.66
C TRP A 292 -8.84 -14.34 21.21
N HIS A 293 -9.81 -14.02 20.34
CA HIS A 293 -9.90 -12.70 19.72
C HIS A 293 -10.21 -11.59 20.75
N SER A 294 -11.00 -11.91 21.77
CA SER A 294 -11.28 -10.99 22.87
C SER A 294 -10.02 -10.70 23.70
N TRP A 295 -9.23 -11.74 24.01
CA TRP A 295 -7.96 -11.60 24.72
C TRP A 295 -6.94 -10.80 23.91
N ALA A 296 -6.82 -11.07 22.61
CA ALA A 296 -5.94 -10.32 21.72
C ALA A 296 -6.28 -8.82 21.71
N ILE A 297 -7.54 -8.46 21.52
CA ILE A 297 -7.98 -7.06 21.56
C ILE A 297 -7.67 -6.42 22.93
N LYS A 298 -7.97 -7.13 24.04
CA LYS A 298 -7.73 -6.62 25.40
C LYS A 298 -6.25 -6.33 25.65
N VAL A 299 -5.36 -7.25 25.30
CA VAL A 299 -3.91 -7.09 25.50
C VAL A 299 -3.36 -5.95 24.64
N GLN A 300 -3.78 -5.83 23.38
CA GLN A 300 -3.37 -4.73 22.50
C GLN A 300 -3.83 -3.37 23.03
N LYS A 301 -5.08 -3.27 23.53
CA LYS A 301 -5.58 -2.04 24.17
C LYS A 301 -4.76 -1.69 25.42
N MET A 302 -4.47 -2.66 26.29
CA MET A 302 -3.65 -2.44 27.49
C MET A 302 -2.25 -1.93 27.15
N LYS A 303 -1.57 -2.59 26.20
CA LYS A 303 -0.23 -2.21 25.74
C LYS A 303 -0.22 -0.77 25.22
N ALA A 304 -1.22 -0.40 24.43
CA ALA A 304 -1.36 0.94 23.90
C ALA A 304 -1.55 2.00 25.00
N ILE A 305 -2.38 1.73 26.01
CA ILE A 305 -2.58 2.62 27.17
C ILE A 305 -1.26 2.82 27.93
N TYR A 306 -0.54 1.74 28.26
CA TYR A 306 0.74 1.84 28.97
C TYR A 306 1.83 2.53 28.14
N HIS A 307 1.79 2.39 26.81
CA HIS A 307 2.67 3.15 25.93
C HIS A 307 2.37 4.66 25.97
N ILE A 308 1.10 5.07 25.96
CA ILE A 308 0.71 6.48 26.15
C ILE A 308 1.14 7.00 27.52
N LEU A 309 0.88 6.23 28.59
CA LEU A 309 1.27 6.61 29.95
C LEU A 309 2.80 6.79 30.10
N ASN A 310 3.60 6.09 29.29
CA ASN A 310 5.06 6.27 29.24
C ASN A 310 5.49 7.60 28.58
N MET A 311 4.65 8.21 27.75
CA MET A 311 4.89 9.55 27.18
C MET A 311 4.52 10.68 28.15
N CYS A 312 3.68 10.38 29.16
CA CYS A 312 3.30 11.34 30.20
C CYS A 312 4.45 11.58 31.18
N ASN A 313 4.55 12.81 31.69
CA ASN A 313 5.45 13.10 32.80
C ASN A 313 4.73 12.83 34.12
N ILE A 314 5.35 12.09 35.04
CA ILE A 314 4.76 11.78 36.34
C ILE A 314 5.51 12.56 37.40
N ASP A 315 4.81 13.50 38.03
CA ASP A 315 5.36 14.21 39.17
C ASP A 315 5.23 13.33 40.42
N VAL A 316 6.38 12.97 40.99
CA VAL A 316 6.48 12.15 42.21
C VAL A 316 5.94 12.91 43.43
N THR A 317 6.01 14.24 43.42
CA THR A 317 5.63 15.08 44.56
C THR A 317 4.13 15.23 44.69
N GLN A 318 3.40 15.35 43.57
CA GLN A 318 1.96 15.57 43.56
C GLN A 318 1.13 14.31 43.25
N GLN A 319 1.77 13.17 42.93
CA GLN A 319 1.08 11.95 42.48
C GLN A 319 0.12 12.25 41.31
N CYS A 320 0.54 13.14 40.41
CA CYS A 320 -0.19 13.55 39.23
C CYS A 320 0.62 13.21 37.97
N ALA A 321 -0.08 12.71 36.95
CA ALA A 321 0.43 12.57 35.60
C ALA A 321 0.06 13.82 34.79
N ILE A 322 1.07 14.44 34.18
CA ILE A 322 0.94 15.59 33.31
C ILE A 322 1.12 15.09 31.88
N ALA A 323 0.16 15.43 31.02
CA ALA A 323 0.22 15.12 29.60
C ALA A 323 -0.04 16.37 28.76
N GLU A 324 0.74 16.57 27.70
CA GLU A 324 0.43 17.57 26.68
C GLU A 324 -0.30 16.91 25.53
N ILE A 325 -1.47 17.44 25.19
CA ILE A 325 -2.35 16.87 24.17
C ILE A 325 -2.78 17.89 23.12
N TRP A 326 -2.76 17.44 21.86
CA TRP A 326 -3.37 18.13 20.74
C TRP A 326 -4.76 17.56 20.47
N PHE A 327 -5.75 18.44 20.34
CA PHE A 327 -7.09 18.05 19.88
C PHE A 327 -7.81 19.20 19.15
N PRO A 328 -8.82 18.89 18.31
CA PRO A 328 -9.61 19.91 17.63
C PRO A 328 -10.45 20.74 18.62
N VAL A 329 -10.42 22.07 18.49
CA VAL A 329 -11.17 23.01 19.36
C VAL A 329 -12.68 22.68 19.38
N ALA A 330 -13.22 22.22 18.26
CA ALA A 330 -14.63 21.85 18.12
C ALA A 330 -15.06 20.69 19.05
N ASP A 331 -14.14 19.80 19.43
CA ASP A 331 -14.44 18.58 20.17
C ASP A 331 -14.09 18.65 21.67
N THR A 332 -13.70 19.83 22.16
CA THR A 332 -13.36 20.07 23.59
C THR A 332 -14.43 19.54 24.55
N GLY A 333 -15.71 19.74 24.22
CA GLY A 333 -16.82 19.30 25.07
C GLY A 333 -17.05 17.77 25.10
N ARG A 334 -16.54 17.03 24.11
CA ARG A 334 -16.59 15.56 24.10
C ARG A 334 -15.46 14.97 24.92
N ILE A 335 -14.27 15.57 24.83
CA ILE A 335 -13.09 15.16 25.61
C ILE A 335 -13.33 15.36 27.09
N LYS A 336 -13.90 16.50 27.51
CA LYS A 336 -14.26 16.73 28.92
C LYS A 336 -15.22 15.67 29.47
N ARG A 337 -16.24 15.29 28.70
CA ARG A 337 -17.19 14.23 29.09
C ARG A 337 -16.53 12.86 29.20
N ALA A 338 -15.61 12.52 28.30
CA ALA A 338 -14.87 11.26 28.38
C ALA A 338 -13.94 11.22 29.61
N LEU A 339 -13.32 12.35 29.95
CA LEU A 339 -12.50 12.47 31.17
C LEU A 339 -13.34 12.32 32.45
N GLU A 340 -14.54 12.91 32.48
CA GLU A 340 -15.51 12.75 33.59
C GLU A 340 -15.93 11.28 33.74
N GLN A 341 -16.23 10.59 32.64
CA GLN A 341 -16.57 9.15 32.65
C GLN A 341 -15.40 8.28 33.15
N GLY A 342 -14.17 8.55 32.68
CA GLY A 342 -12.99 7.84 33.15
C GLY A 342 -12.72 8.03 34.64
N MET A 343 -13.01 9.23 35.16
CA MET A 343 -12.94 9.52 36.60
C MET A 343 -13.98 8.70 37.39
N GLU A 344 -15.25 8.69 36.94
CA GLU A 344 -16.33 7.93 37.61
C GLU A 344 -15.99 6.43 37.71
N LEU A 345 -15.43 5.85 36.65
CA LEU A 345 -15.00 4.44 36.62
C LEU A 345 -13.88 4.14 37.63
N SER A 346 -12.99 5.10 37.88
CA SER A 346 -11.89 4.96 38.84
C SER A 346 -12.34 5.18 40.30
N GLY A 347 -13.50 5.80 40.53
CA GLY A 347 -13.96 6.18 41.86
C GLY A 347 -13.16 7.31 42.51
N SER A 348 -12.31 8.02 41.75
CA SER A 348 -11.56 9.18 42.25
C SER A 348 -12.49 10.39 42.47
N SER A 349 -12.12 11.22 43.46
CA SER A 349 -12.84 12.45 43.82
C SER A 349 -12.30 13.71 43.12
N MET A 350 -11.17 13.63 42.42
CA MET A 350 -10.55 14.79 41.78
C MET A 350 -10.83 14.83 40.28
N VAL A 351 -11.43 15.93 39.81
CA VAL A 351 -11.75 16.16 38.40
C VAL A 351 -10.48 16.43 37.59
N PRO A 352 -10.25 15.77 36.45
CA PRO A 352 -9.16 16.08 35.54
C PRO A 352 -9.17 17.55 35.09
N ILE A 353 -8.04 18.23 35.24
CA ILE A 353 -7.92 19.64 34.85
C ILE A 353 -7.34 19.71 33.44
N LEU A 354 -8.04 20.43 32.56
CA LEU A 354 -7.60 20.72 31.19
C LEU A 354 -7.27 22.21 31.07
N ASN A 355 -5.99 22.54 30.98
CA ASN A 355 -5.52 23.92 30.82
C ASN A 355 -5.02 24.15 29.38
N ALA A 356 -5.54 25.17 28.70
CA ALA A 356 -5.09 25.51 27.35
C ALA A 356 -3.76 26.26 27.41
N VAL A 357 -2.77 25.77 26.66
CA VAL A 357 -1.42 26.37 26.62
C VAL A 357 -1.24 27.09 25.28
N GLN A 358 -0.81 28.35 25.32
CA GLN A 358 -0.39 29.07 24.13
C GLN A 358 1.07 28.71 23.83
N SER A 359 1.27 27.83 22.85
CA SER A 359 2.60 27.43 22.37
C SER A 359 2.88 28.03 20.99
N LYS A 360 4.16 28.31 20.72
CA LYS A 360 4.67 28.68 19.38
C LYS A 360 4.93 27.47 18.48
N THR A 361 4.87 26.24 19.01
CA THR A 361 5.06 25.01 18.22
C THR A 361 3.98 24.88 17.16
N ALA A 362 4.38 24.52 15.94
CA ALA A 362 3.43 24.26 14.85
C ALA A 362 2.46 23.13 15.26
N PRO A 363 1.14 23.33 15.16
CA PRO A 363 0.15 22.29 15.46
C PRO A 363 0.01 21.27 14.32
N PRO A 364 -0.51 20.05 14.61
CA PRO A 364 -0.77 19.04 13.60
C PRO A 364 -1.91 19.44 12.68
N THR A 365 -1.90 18.95 11.45
CA THR A 365 -3.01 19.16 10.52
C THR A 365 -3.99 18.01 10.53
N PHE A 366 -5.26 18.34 10.75
CA PHE A 366 -6.37 17.41 10.70
C PHE A 366 -7.44 17.92 9.75
N ASN A 367 -7.85 17.03 8.85
CA ASN A 367 -8.95 17.25 7.92
C ASN A 367 -10.00 16.18 8.20
N ARG A 368 -11.24 16.59 8.48
CA ARG A 368 -12.33 15.62 8.70
C ARG A 368 -12.67 14.92 7.39
N THR A 369 -12.32 13.65 7.28
CA THR A 369 -12.61 12.81 6.12
C THR A 369 -13.90 12.03 6.29
N ASN A 370 -14.76 12.05 5.28
CA ASN A 370 -15.85 11.09 5.14
C ASN A 370 -15.35 9.84 4.38
N LYS A 371 -16.13 8.75 4.41
CA LYS A 371 -15.84 7.53 3.62
C LYS A 371 -15.53 7.81 2.14
N PHE A 372 -16.21 8.80 1.57
CA PHE A 372 -16.00 9.25 0.19
C PHE A 372 -14.70 10.05 0.00
N THR A 373 -14.42 10.99 0.90
CA THR A 373 -13.28 11.91 0.79
C THR A 373 -11.95 11.28 1.21
N ALA A 374 -11.98 10.24 2.04
CA ALA A 374 -10.78 9.59 2.58
C ALA A 374 -9.80 9.13 1.49
N GLY A 375 -10.29 8.49 0.42
CA GLY A 375 -9.44 8.04 -0.68
C GLY A 375 -8.73 9.19 -1.41
N PHE A 376 -9.44 10.31 -1.63
CA PHE A 376 -8.86 11.51 -2.26
C PHE A 376 -7.89 12.23 -1.32
N GLN A 377 -8.19 12.28 -0.03
CA GLN A 377 -7.30 12.88 0.97
C GLN A 377 -5.98 12.11 1.06
N ASN A 378 -6.03 10.78 1.10
CA ASN A 378 -4.82 9.95 1.16
C ASN A 378 -3.90 10.17 -0.05
N ILE A 379 -4.46 10.41 -1.24
CA ILE A 379 -3.68 10.74 -2.45
C ILE A 379 -2.99 12.10 -2.35
N VAL A 380 -3.64 13.08 -1.70
CA VAL A 380 -3.05 14.40 -1.47
C VAL A 380 -1.97 14.32 -0.39
N ASP A 381 -2.26 13.63 0.71
CA ASP A 381 -1.33 13.45 1.83
C ASP A 381 -0.08 12.66 1.42
N ALA A 382 -0.18 11.76 0.43
CA ALA A 382 0.95 10.99 -0.10
C ALA A 382 2.03 11.85 -0.79
N TYR A 383 1.67 13.04 -1.30
CA TYR A 383 2.67 13.98 -1.83
C TYR A 383 3.36 14.76 -0.71
N GLY A 384 2.60 15.13 0.31
CA GLY A 384 3.07 15.85 1.48
C GLY A 384 1.88 16.31 2.31
N VAL A 385 2.08 16.48 3.60
CA VAL A 385 1.01 16.90 4.52
C VAL A 385 0.92 18.42 4.54
N GLY A 386 -0.30 18.95 4.43
CA GLY A 386 -0.53 20.38 4.29
C GLY A 386 -0.08 21.13 5.54
N SER A 387 0.32 22.39 5.39
CA SER A 387 0.67 23.21 6.54
C SER A 387 -0.59 23.59 7.33
N TYR A 388 -0.43 23.93 8.62
CA TYR A 388 -1.57 24.28 9.46
C TYR A 388 -2.36 25.47 8.91
N ARG A 389 -3.67 25.26 8.75
CA ARG A 389 -4.68 26.18 8.18
C ARG A 389 -4.45 26.61 6.72
N GLU A 390 -3.62 25.87 6.01
CA GLU A 390 -3.47 25.97 4.56
C GLU A 390 -4.74 25.45 3.85
N ILE A 391 -4.98 25.90 2.62
CA ILE A 391 -6.07 25.39 1.78
C ILE A 391 -5.76 23.95 1.39
N ASN A 392 -6.71 23.05 1.68
CA ASN A 392 -6.62 21.66 1.29
C ASN A 392 -6.89 21.51 -0.22
N PRO A 393 -6.02 20.86 -1.01
CA PRO A 393 -6.28 20.54 -2.41
C PRO A 393 -7.42 19.51 -2.61
N ALA A 394 -7.69 18.66 -1.60
CA ALA A 394 -8.59 17.51 -1.73
C ALA A 394 -10.00 17.80 -2.28
N PRO A 395 -10.69 18.90 -1.90
CA PRO A 395 -12.03 19.20 -2.44
C PRO A 395 -12.00 19.41 -3.96
N TYR A 396 -10.93 20.01 -4.47
CA TYR A 396 -10.76 20.27 -5.89
C TYR A 396 -10.33 19.01 -6.64
N THR A 397 -9.46 18.20 -6.04
CA THR A 397 -9.02 16.94 -6.65
C THR A 397 -10.17 15.96 -6.81
N ILE A 398 -11.20 15.96 -5.94
CA ILE A 398 -12.38 15.09 -6.07
C ILE A 398 -13.00 15.15 -7.49
N ILE A 399 -13.02 16.33 -8.11
CA ILE A 399 -13.62 16.53 -9.45
C ILE A 399 -12.55 16.64 -10.53
N THR A 400 -11.51 17.45 -10.30
CA THR A 400 -10.49 17.73 -11.33
C THR A 400 -9.63 16.50 -11.64
N PHE A 401 -9.37 15.63 -10.67
CA PHE A 401 -8.57 14.43 -10.88
C PHE A 401 -9.27 13.41 -11.80
N PRO A 402 -10.50 12.94 -11.50
CA PRO A 402 -11.21 12.05 -12.41
C PRO A 402 -11.47 12.68 -13.79
N PHE A 403 -11.64 14.00 -13.87
CA PHE A 403 -11.84 14.69 -15.13
C PHE A 403 -10.59 14.67 -16.03
N LEU A 404 -9.39 14.98 -15.51
CA LEU A 404 -8.16 14.90 -16.31
C LEU A 404 -7.84 13.46 -16.72
N PHE A 405 -8.10 12.51 -15.82
CA PHE A 405 -8.01 11.09 -16.16
C PHE A 405 -8.92 10.75 -17.34
N ALA A 406 -10.18 11.20 -17.30
CA ALA A 406 -11.14 10.94 -18.36
C ALA A 406 -10.76 11.55 -19.72
N VAL A 407 -10.02 12.66 -19.74
CA VAL A 407 -9.49 13.25 -20.99
C VAL A 407 -8.41 12.36 -21.61
N MET A 408 -7.55 11.76 -20.79
CA MET A 408 -6.55 10.77 -21.22
C MET A 408 -7.20 9.43 -21.61
N PHE A 409 -8.19 8.99 -20.83
CA PHE A 409 -8.88 7.70 -20.97
C PHE A 409 -10.33 7.92 -21.45
N GLY A 410 -10.47 8.54 -22.61
CA GLY A 410 -11.77 8.93 -23.17
C GLY A 410 -12.35 7.87 -24.10
N ASP A 411 -12.90 6.78 -23.55
CA ASP A 411 -13.65 5.77 -24.29
C ASP A 411 -14.92 5.40 -23.52
N CYS A 412 -16.08 5.51 -24.18
CA CYS A 412 -17.38 5.24 -23.58
C CYS A 412 -17.51 3.75 -23.17
N GLY A 413 -16.99 2.83 -23.98
CA GLY A 413 -17.06 1.39 -23.74
C GLY A 413 -16.23 0.96 -22.54
N HIS A 414 -14.96 1.38 -22.50
CA HIS A 414 -14.08 1.11 -21.35
C HIS A 414 -14.60 1.80 -20.08
N GLY A 415 -15.11 3.03 -20.19
CA GLY A 415 -15.75 3.77 -19.09
C GLY A 415 -16.91 3.00 -18.44
N ILE A 416 -17.77 2.37 -19.25
CA ILE A 416 -18.87 1.51 -18.75
C ILE A 416 -18.34 0.31 -17.98
N VAL A 417 -17.30 -0.37 -18.47
CA VAL A 417 -16.70 -1.53 -17.78
C VAL A 417 -16.10 -1.11 -16.45
N MET A 418 -15.36 0.00 -16.39
CA MET A 418 -14.84 0.55 -15.14
C MET A 418 -15.96 0.94 -14.16
N LEU A 419 -17.04 1.57 -14.66
CA LEU A 419 -18.18 1.96 -13.84
C LEU A 419 -18.86 0.74 -13.21
N LEU A 420 -19.08 -0.32 -13.99
CA LEU A 420 -19.70 -1.57 -13.49
C LEU A 420 -18.82 -2.24 -12.43
N ALA A 421 -17.51 -2.30 -12.66
CA ALA A 421 -16.57 -2.85 -11.67
C ALA A 421 -16.55 -2.02 -10.38
N ALA A 422 -16.55 -0.69 -10.49
CA ALA A 422 -16.61 0.20 -9.33
C ALA A 422 -17.94 0.07 -8.57
N LEU A 423 -19.06 0.01 -9.28
CA LEU A 423 -20.38 -0.14 -8.69
C LEU A 423 -20.52 -1.48 -7.97
N TRP A 424 -19.95 -2.56 -8.52
CA TRP A 424 -19.88 -3.86 -7.85
C TRP A 424 -19.10 -3.80 -6.53
N MET A 425 -17.95 -3.11 -6.49
CA MET A 425 -17.18 -2.91 -5.25
C MET A 425 -17.93 -2.06 -4.21
N VAL A 426 -18.68 -1.05 -4.65
CA VAL A 426 -19.45 -0.17 -3.74
C VAL A 426 -20.68 -0.89 -3.17
N LEU A 427 -21.40 -1.67 -3.98
CA LEU A 427 -22.59 -2.41 -3.51
C LEU A 427 -22.23 -3.50 -2.49
N ASN A 428 -21.09 -4.18 -2.70
CA ASN A 428 -20.64 -5.30 -1.85
C ASN A 428 -19.70 -4.86 -0.71
N GLU A 429 -19.69 -3.57 -0.33
CA GLU A 429 -18.75 -3.00 0.66
C GLU A 429 -18.71 -3.77 1.98
N ARG A 430 -19.87 -4.15 2.55
CA ARG A 430 -19.92 -4.82 3.86
C ARG A 430 -19.30 -6.22 3.84
N HIS A 431 -19.56 -6.97 2.79
CA HIS A 431 -19.06 -8.33 2.64
C HIS A 431 -17.54 -8.32 2.39
N LEU A 432 -17.07 -7.44 1.51
CA LEU A 432 -15.65 -7.31 1.20
C LEU A 432 -14.82 -6.77 2.37
N LEU A 433 -15.36 -5.83 3.16
CA LEU A 433 -14.69 -5.34 4.36
C LEU A 433 -14.52 -6.44 5.42
N SER A 434 -15.49 -7.36 5.53
CA SER A 434 -15.41 -8.49 6.47
C SER A 434 -14.41 -9.57 6.05
N GLN A 435 -14.13 -9.69 4.75
CA GLN A 435 -13.12 -10.61 4.24
C GLN A 435 -11.76 -9.92 4.27
N LYS A 436 -11.04 -10.05 5.40
CA LYS A 436 -9.63 -9.62 5.50
C LYS A 436 -8.83 -10.36 4.42
N THR A 437 -8.51 -9.65 3.33
CA THR A 437 -7.76 -10.20 2.21
C THR A 437 -6.32 -9.70 2.33
N ASN A 438 -5.36 -10.62 2.26
CA ASN A 438 -3.92 -10.29 2.36
C ASN A 438 -3.34 -9.71 1.06
N ASN A 439 -4.15 -9.60 -0.02
CA ASN A 439 -3.68 -9.06 -1.29
C ASN A 439 -3.65 -7.52 -1.22
N GLU A 440 -2.46 -6.95 -1.08
CA GLU A 440 -2.22 -5.50 -1.00
C GLU A 440 -2.81 -4.73 -2.19
N ILE A 441 -2.71 -5.30 -3.40
CA ILE A 441 -3.27 -4.73 -4.62
C ILE A 441 -4.78 -4.56 -4.49
N TRP A 442 -5.48 -5.62 -4.04
CA TRP A 442 -6.92 -5.60 -3.84
C TRP A 442 -7.33 -4.56 -2.81
N ASN A 443 -6.60 -4.49 -1.68
CA ASN A 443 -6.85 -3.50 -0.64
C ASN A 443 -6.68 -2.07 -1.19
N THR A 444 -5.65 -1.82 -1.99
CA THR A 444 -5.42 -0.50 -2.60
C THR A 444 -6.59 -0.09 -3.52
N PHE A 445 -7.04 -0.99 -4.41
CA PHE A 445 -8.19 -0.73 -5.27
C PHE A 445 -9.50 -0.54 -4.47
N PHE A 446 -9.69 -1.31 -3.40
CA PHE A 446 -10.89 -1.22 -2.56
C PHE A 446 -10.99 0.10 -1.77
N HIS A 447 -9.85 0.59 -1.25
CA HIS A 447 -9.78 1.92 -0.63
C HIS A 447 -10.08 3.03 -1.65
N GLY A 448 -9.71 2.83 -2.92
CA GLY A 448 -9.97 3.73 -4.04
C GLY A 448 -11.34 3.61 -4.74
N ARG A 449 -12.30 2.83 -4.20
CA ARG A 449 -13.57 2.51 -4.91
C ARG A 449 -14.36 3.72 -5.42
N TYR A 450 -14.48 4.78 -4.63
CA TYR A 450 -15.21 5.99 -5.01
C TYR A 450 -14.48 6.81 -6.08
N LEU A 451 -13.15 6.71 -6.11
CA LEU A 451 -12.32 7.36 -7.12
C LEU A 451 -12.50 6.68 -8.48
N ILE A 452 -12.48 5.34 -8.51
CA ILE A 452 -12.70 4.56 -9.75
C ILE A 452 -14.14 4.80 -10.26
N LEU A 453 -15.11 4.91 -9.35
CA LEU A 453 -16.50 5.25 -9.70
C LEU A 453 -16.58 6.59 -10.45
N LEU A 454 -15.96 7.65 -9.91
CA LEU A 454 -15.96 8.95 -10.57
C LEU A 454 -15.18 8.93 -11.89
N MET A 455 -14.03 8.24 -11.95
CA MET A 455 -13.27 8.06 -13.19
C MET A 455 -14.09 7.38 -14.28
N GLY A 456 -14.87 6.35 -13.94
CA GLY A 456 -15.80 5.69 -14.86
C GLY A 456 -16.87 6.65 -15.39
N ILE A 457 -17.52 7.42 -14.52
CA ILE A 457 -18.56 8.39 -14.93
C ILE A 457 -17.99 9.45 -15.86
N PHE A 458 -16.85 10.05 -15.50
CA PHE A 458 -16.22 11.08 -16.34
C PHE A 458 -15.67 10.50 -17.65
N SER A 459 -15.12 9.27 -17.65
CA SER A 459 -14.65 8.58 -18.86
C SER A 459 -15.80 8.31 -19.86
N ILE A 460 -17.00 7.97 -19.36
CA ILE A 460 -18.20 7.88 -20.21
C ILE A 460 -18.53 9.25 -20.81
N TYR A 461 -18.53 10.30 -20.00
CA TYR A 461 -18.79 11.66 -20.47
C TYR A 461 -17.79 12.11 -21.55
N THR A 462 -16.48 11.96 -21.32
CA THR A 462 -15.46 12.35 -22.30
C THR A 462 -15.44 11.43 -23.52
N GLY A 463 -15.70 10.13 -23.35
CA GLY A 463 -15.86 9.17 -24.44
C GLY A 463 -17.01 9.53 -25.37
N LEU A 464 -18.12 10.03 -24.82
CA LEU A 464 -19.22 10.57 -25.63
C LEU A 464 -18.85 11.89 -26.33
N ILE A 465 -18.06 12.76 -25.70
CA ILE A 465 -17.54 13.99 -26.34
C ILE A 465 -16.60 13.66 -27.50
N TYR A 466 -15.71 12.68 -27.35
CA TYR A 466 -14.85 12.19 -28.44
C TYR A 466 -15.61 11.35 -29.45
N ASN A 467 -16.81 10.88 -29.09
CA ASN A 467 -17.62 9.97 -29.88
C ASN A 467 -16.88 8.67 -30.25
N ASP A 468 -16.20 8.10 -29.25
CA ASP A 468 -15.47 6.83 -29.34
C ASP A 468 -16.03 5.82 -28.32
N CYS A 469 -16.49 4.67 -28.82
CA CYS A 469 -16.94 3.52 -28.06
C CYS A 469 -16.28 2.26 -28.64
N PHE A 470 -15.30 1.68 -27.95
CA PHE A 470 -14.48 0.58 -28.46
C PHE A 470 -13.95 0.84 -29.89
N SER A 471 -13.42 2.05 -30.13
CA SER A 471 -12.97 2.57 -31.44
C SER A 471 -14.05 2.84 -32.51
N LYS A 472 -15.35 2.70 -32.17
CA LYS A 472 -16.48 2.99 -33.07
C LYS A 472 -17.25 4.23 -32.64
N SER A 473 -17.76 4.97 -33.63
CA SER A 473 -18.54 6.18 -33.41
C SER A 473 -20.03 5.89 -33.33
N LEU A 474 -20.75 6.63 -32.49
CA LEU A 474 -22.20 6.55 -32.32
C LEU A 474 -22.88 7.65 -33.14
N ASN A 475 -23.85 7.28 -33.98
CA ASN A 475 -24.61 8.24 -34.76
C ASN A 475 -25.96 8.56 -34.08
N ILE A 476 -25.95 9.48 -33.12
CA ILE A 476 -27.14 9.84 -32.32
C ILE A 476 -28.00 10.91 -33.00
N PHE A 477 -27.38 12.00 -33.49
CA PHE A 477 -28.08 13.17 -34.05
C PHE A 477 -28.11 13.25 -35.58
N GLY A 478 -27.50 12.28 -36.28
CA GLY A 478 -27.27 12.36 -37.73
C GLY A 478 -26.02 13.18 -38.09
N SER A 479 -25.26 12.74 -39.10
CA SER A 479 -24.05 13.44 -39.57
C SER A 479 -24.39 14.80 -40.17
N SER A 480 -23.63 15.85 -39.80
CA SER A 480 -23.73 17.18 -40.42
C SER A 480 -23.10 17.23 -41.82
N TRP A 481 -22.40 16.17 -42.20
CA TRP A 481 -21.83 15.97 -43.53
C TRP A 481 -22.76 15.11 -44.39
N SER A 482 -23.04 15.60 -45.60
CA SER A 482 -23.85 14.90 -46.57
C SER A 482 -23.12 14.74 -47.91
N VAL A 483 -23.13 13.51 -48.42
CA VAL A 483 -22.44 13.17 -49.68
C VAL A 483 -23.32 13.48 -50.91
N ARG A 484 -24.64 13.61 -50.72
CA ARG A 484 -25.62 13.77 -51.81
C ARG A 484 -25.37 15.00 -52.70
N PRO A 485 -24.94 16.17 -52.19
CA PRO A 485 -24.69 17.35 -53.01
C PRO A 485 -23.48 17.23 -53.94
N MET A 486 -22.49 16.38 -53.62
CA MET A 486 -21.36 16.09 -54.53
C MET A 486 -21.82 15.41 -55.83
N PHE A 487 -22.76 14.47 -55.73
CA PHE A 487 -23.34 13.82 -56.91
C PHE A 487 -24.24 14.77 -57.71
N ARG A 488 -24.90 15.73 -57.05
CA ARG A 488 -25.77 16.71 -57.73
C ARG A 488 -24.99 17.78 -58.48
N ASN A 489 -23.80 18.15 -57.99
CA ASN A 489 -22.95 19.17 -58.60
C ASN A 489 -22.05 18.60 -59.73
N GLY A 490 -22.15 17.30 -60.04
CA GLY A 490 -21.40 16.66 -61.11
C GLY A 490 -19.90 16.46 -60.86
N THR A 491 -19.41 16.79 -59.66
CA THR A 491 -18.00 16.59 -59.26
C THR A 491 -17.68 15.12 -59.04
N TRP A 492 -18.65 14.32 -58.59
CA TRP A 492 -18.51 12.87 -58.44
C TRP A 492 -19.38 12.14 -59.46
N ASN A 493 -18.73 11.47 -60.42
CA ASN A 493 -19.36 10.56 -61.38
C ASN A 493 -19.05 9.11 -61.01
N THR A 494 -19.87 8.17 -61.50
CA THR A 494 -19.67 6.72 -61.32
C THR A 494 -18.27 6.28 -61.74
N HIS A 495 -17.74 6.83 -62.84
CA HIS A 495 -16.36 6.59 -63.30
C HIS A 495 -15.30 7.03 -62.27
N VAL A 496 -15.48 8.16 -61.58
CA VAL A 496 -14.53 8.66 -60.58
C VAL A 496 -14.52 7.78 -59.33
N MET A 497 -15.69 7.22 -58.97
CA MET A 497 -15.83 6.31 -57.83
C MET A 497 -15.18 4.94 -58.08
N GLU A 498 -15.17 4.46 -59.33
CA GLU A 498 -14.49 3.22 -59.71
C GLU A 498 -12.98 3.42 -59.90
N THR A 499 -12.55 4.61 -60.35
CA THR A 499 -11.13 4.89 -60.65
C THR A 499 -10.33 5.28 -59.39
N ASN A 500 -10.91 6.04 -58.46
CA ASN A 500 -10.18 6.60 -57.32
C ASN A 500 -10.53 5.90 -56.01
N PRO A 501 -9.53 5.31 -55.30
CA PRO A 501 -9.76 4.66 -54.02
C PRO A 501 -10.01 5.63 -52.86
N TYR A 502 -9.66 6.91 -53.01
CA TYR A 502 -9.87 7.96 -52.01
C TYR A 502 -10.67 9.11 -52.61
N LEU A 503 -11.73 9.52 -51.91
CA LEU A 503 -12.59 10.63 -52.29
C LEU A 503 -12.45 11.76 -51.26
N GLN A 504 -12.31 13.00 -51.75
CA GLN A 504 -12.24 14.18 -50.90
C GLN A 504 -13.57 14.92 -50.93
N LEU A 505 -14.10 15.23 -49.74
CA LEU A 505 -15.27 16.10 -49.56
C LEU A 505 -14.80 17.55 -49.50
N ASP A 506 -15.28 18.38 -50.42
CA ASP A 506 -15.03 19.83 -50.41
C ASP A 506 -16.12 20.54 -49.58
N PRO A 507 -15.76 21.13 -48.43
CA PRO A 507 -16.72 21.85 -47.60
C PRO A 507 -17.21 23.16 -48.22
N ALA A 508 -16.55 23.69 -49.27
CA ALA A 508 -16.96 24.95 -49.92
C ALA A 508 -18.25 24.80 -50.75
N ILE A 509 -18.62 23.57 -51.09
CA ILE A 509 -19.82 23.28 -51.87
C ILE A 509 -21.05 23.33 -50.95
N PRO A 510 -22.07 24.16 -51.26
CA PRO A 510 -23.24 24.31 -50.40
C PRO A 510 -24.00 22.97 -50.25
N GLY A 511 -24.25 22.60 -49.00
CA GLY A 511 -24.96 21.38 -48.62
C GLY A 511 -24.08 20.16 -48.34
N VAL A 512 -22.80 20.14 -48.77
CA VAL A 512 -21.86 19.07 -48.39
C VAL A 512 -21.59 19.12 -46.89
N TYR A 513 -21.36 20.32 -46.38
CA TYR A 513 -21.46 20.64 -44.97
C TYR A 513 -22.75 21.43 -44.74
N SER A 514 -23.61 21.00 -43.80
CA SER A 514 -24.89 21.66 -43.52
C SER A 514 -24.74 23.05 -42.88
N GLY A 515 -23.52 23.51 -42.59
CA GLY A 515 -23.24 24.81 -41.97
C GLY A 515 -23.29 24.81 -40.45
N ASN A 516 -23.94 23.81 -39.84
CA ASN A 516 -24.08 23.68 -38.40
C ASN A 516 -23.15 22.57 -37.86
N PRO A 517 -22.36 22.85 -36.80
CA PRO A 517 -21.55 21.83 -36.15
C PRO A 517 -22.43 20.76 -35.49
N TYR A 518 -21.86 19.56 -35.29
CA TYR A 518 -22.55 18.47 -34.62
C TYR A 518 -22.98 18.89 -33.20
N PRO A 519 -24.24 18.69 -32.78
CA PRO A 519 -24.75 19.24 -31.52
C PRO A 519 -24.01 18.78 -30.26
N PHE A 520 -23.43 17.57 -30.26
CA PHE A 520 -22.79 17.00 -29.08
C PHE A 520 -21.62 16.07 -29.44
N GLY A 521 -20.39 16.52 -29.17
CA GLY A 521 -19.18 15.75 -29.44
C GLY A 521 -18.69 15.86 -30.89
N ILE A 522 -17.88 14.89 -31.31
CA ILE A 522 -17.27 14.86 -32.65
C ILE A 522 -18.20 14.14 -33.64
N ASP A 523 -18.28 14.66 -34.87
CA ASP A 523 -19.13 14.09 -35.92
C ASP A 523 -18.67 12.65 -36.28
N PRO A 524 -19.59 11.65 -36.33
CA PRO A 524 -19.27 10.26 -36.69
C PRO A 524 -18.53 10.07 -38.02
N ILE A 525 -18.69 11.00 -38.97
CA ILE A 525 -18.03 10.89 -40.28
C ILE A 525 -16.51 10.81 -40.18
N TRP A 526 -15.93 11.43 -39.14
CA TRP A 526 -14.49 11.45 -38.94
C TRP A 526 -13.91 10.08 -38.64
N ASN A 527 -14.67 9.15 -38.05
CA ASN A 527 -14.15 7.80 -37.80
C ASN A 527 -13.97 7.00 -39.11
N LEU A 528 -14.76 7.32 -40.14
CA LEU A 528 -14.65 6.70 -41.47
C LEU A 528 -13.58 7.36 -42.35
N ALA A 529 -13.18 8.60 -42.04
CA ALA A 529 -12.29 9.38 -42.87
C ALA A 529 -10.82 8.97 -42.72
N SER A 530 -10.07 8.97 -43.83
CA SER A 530 -8.63 8.67 -43.81
C SER A 530 -7.79 9.77 -43.14
N ASN A 531 -8.27 11.01 -43.16
CA ASN A 531 -7.60 12.18 -42.57
C ASN A 531 -8.02 12.47 -41.11
N LYS A 532 -8.64 11.49 -40.42
CA LYS A 532 -9.12 11.65 -39.04
C LYS A 532 -8.02 12.02 -38.06
N LEU A 533 -6.82 11.45 -38.21
CA LEU A 533 -5.70 11.66 -37.32
C LEU A 533 -5.23 13.12 -37.34
N THR A 534 -5.20 13.74 -38.52
CA THR A 534 -4.81 15.16 -38.67
C THR A 534 -5.79 16.08 -37.94
N PHE A 535 -7.09 15.81 -38.05
CA PHE A 535 -8.13 16.58 -37.37
C PHE A 535 -8.08 16.36 -35.84
N LEU A 536 -8.10 15.11 -35.39
CA LEU A 536 -8.11 14.75 -33.96
C LEU A 536 -6.84 15.19 -33.25
N ASN A 537 -5.68 15.10 -33.89
CA ASN A 537 -4.41 15.57 -33.33
C ASN A 537 -4.46 17.09 -33.07
N SER A 538 -4.86 17.87 -34.07
CA SER A 538 -5.00 19.33 -33.94
C SER A 538 -6.00 19.72 -32.84
N TYR A 539 -7.13 19.02 -32.75
CA TYR A 539 -8.14 19.25 -31.71
C TYR A 539 -7.64 18.90 -30.31
N LYS A 540 -7.17 17.66 -30.10
CA LYS A 540 -6.75 17.16 -28.79
C LYS A 540 -5.54 17.93 -28.25
N MET A 541 -4.56 18.28 -29.10
CA MET A 541 -3.40 19.08 -28.70
C MET A 541 -3.81 20.49 -28.22
N LYS A 542 -4.77 21.14 -28.88
CA LYS A 542 -5.25 22.47 -28.46
C LYS A 542 -6.07 22.38 -27.17
N MET A 543 -6.92 21.36 -27.05
CA MET A 543 -7.74 21.13 -25.88
C MET A 543 -6.90 20.85 -24.62
N SER A 544 -5.80 20.09 -24.73
CA SER A 544 -4.89 19.84 -23.61
C SER A 544 -4.20 21.11 -23.10
N VAL A 545 -3.75 21.98 -24.01
CA VAL A 545 -3.14 23.27 -23.65
C VAL A 545 -4.15 24.19 -22.96
N ILE A 546 -5.40 24.27 -23.45
CA ILE A 546 -6.45 25.07 -22.82
C ILE A 546 -6.73 24.58 -21.39
N LEU A 547 -6.93 23.27 -21.22
CA LEU A 547 -7.19 22.68 -19.90
C LEU A 547 -6.03 22.90 -18.93
N GLY A 548 -4.79 22.74 -19.40
CA GLY A 548 -3.61 22.95 -18.58
C GLY A 548 -3.48 24.37 -18.06
N ILE A 549 -3.66 25.37 -18.94
CA ILE A 549 -3.53 26.78 -18.56
C ILE A 549 -4.66 27.18 -17.60
N VAL A 550 -5.90 26.73 -17.84
CA VAL A 550 -7.03 26.98 -16.93
C VAL A 550 -6.75 26.37 -15.54
N GLN A 551 -6.24 25.14 -15.48
CA GLN A 551 -5.91 24.50 -14.20
C GLN A 551 -4.76 25.22 -13.46
N MET A 552 -3.70 25.62 -14.15
CA MET A 552 -2.58 26.34 -13.53
C MET A 552 -3.00 27.72 -13.03
N VAL A 553 -3.77 28.47 -13.83
CA VAL A 553 -4.32 29.77 -13.39
C VAL A 553 -5.21 29.59 -12.17
N PHE A 554 -6.04 28.54 -12.14
CA PHE A 554 -6.83 28.21 -10.96
C PHE A 554 -5.95 27.92 -9.72
N GLY A 555 -4.84 27.19 -9.88
CA GLY A 555 -3.87 26.95 -8.80
C GLY A 555 -3.24 28.23 -8.25
N VAL A 556 -2.83 29.17 -9.12
CA VAL A 556 -2.29 30.47 -8.68
C VAL A 556 -3.37 31.31 -7.97
N ILE A 557 -4.64 31.23 -8.38
CA ILE A 557 -5.74 31.91 -7.66
C ILE A 557 -5.89 31.35 -6.23
N LEU A 558 -5.63 30.05 -5.99
CA LEU A 558 -5.66 29.48 -4.63
C LEU A 558 -4.57 30.04 -3.72
N SER A 559 -3.40 30.41 -4.27
CA SER A 559 -2.33 31.04 -3.48
C SER A 559 -2.75 32.41 -2.92
N LEU A 560 -3.56 33.18 -3.68
CA LEU A 560 -4.16 34.43 -3.20
C LEU A 560 -5.02 34.20 -1.95
N PHE A 561 -5.89 33.18 -1.95
CA PHE A 561 -6.73 32.87 -0.80
C PHE A 561 -5.91 32.43 0.43
N ASN A 562 -4.75 31.80 0.24
CA ASN A 562 -3.80 31.53 1.32
C ASN A 562 -3.21 32.83 1.88
N HIS A 563 -2.69 33.71 1.04
CA HIS A 563 -2.07 34.97 1.48
C HIS A 563 -3.04 35.94 2.16
N ILE A 564 -4.29 36.03 1.68
CA ILE A 564 -5.35 36.84 2.31
C ILE A 564 -5.62 36.34 3.73
N TYR A 565 -5.67 35.01 3.92
CA TYR A 565 -6.00 34.42 5.20
C TYR A 565 -4.91 34.58 6.25
N PHE A 566 -3.65 34.35 5.88
CA PHE A 566 -2.50 34.62 6.75
C PHE A 566 -2.19 36.12 6.91
N ARG A 567 -3.01 37.01 6.31
CA ARG A 567 -2.86 38.48 6.35
C ARG A 567 -1.47 38.98 5.89
N ARG A 568 -0.84 38.29 4.94
CA ARG A 568 0.48 38.65 4.39
C ARG A 568 0.34 39.55 3.15
N THR A 569 0.04 40.82 3.36
CA THR A 569 -0.22 41.81 2.29
C THR A 569 0.96 42.00 1.32
N LEU A 570 2.20 41.89 1.83
CA LEU A 570 3.41 41.98 1.01
C LEU A 570 3.49 40.89 -0.06
N ASN A 571 3.16 39.64 0.29
CA ASN A 571 3.21 38.52 -0.67
C ASN A 571 2.13 38.66 -1.77
N ILE A 572 0.97 39.25 -1.44
CA ILE A 572 -0.08 39.48 -2.44
C ILE A 572 0.42 40.40 -3.56
N ILE A 573 1.04 41.52 -3.20
CA ILE A 573 1.48 42.53 -4.17
C ILE A 573 2.76 42.08 -4.90
N LEU A 574 3.68 41.41 -4.19
CA LEU A 574 5.03 41.15 -4.69
C LEU A 574 5.21 39.77 -5.33
N GLN A 575 4.34 38.81 -5.03
CA GLN A 575 4.44 37.44 -5.53
C GLN A 575 3.23 37.11 -6.42
N PHE A 576 2.01 37.16 -5.88
CA PHE A 576 0.81 36.77 -6.63
C PHE A 576 0.54 37.65 -7.88
N VAL A 577 0.62 38.98 -7.76
CA VAL A 577 0.33 39.87 -8.89
C VAL A 577 1.32 39.67 -10.07
N PRO A 578 2.65 39.68 -9.86
CA PRO A 578 3.60 39.40 -10.93
C PRO A 578 3.43 38.00 -11.55
N GLU A 579 3.18 36.97 -10.74
CA GLU A 579 2.93 35.60 -11.20
C GLU A 579 1.71 35.52 -12.12
N MET A 580 0.59 36.13 -11.72
CA MET A 580 -0.64 36.18 -12.52
C MET A 580 -0.46 36.95 -13.83
N ILE A 581 0.22 38.09 -13.80
CA ILE A 581 0.51 38.87 -15.01
C ILE A 581 1.36 38.03 -15.96
N PHE A 582 2.41 37.37 -15.45
CA PHE A 582 3.31 36.56 -16.26
C PHE A 582 2.57 35.42 -17.00
N ILE A 583 1.77 34.62 -16.27
CA ILE A 583 1.06 33.48 -16.88
C ILE A 583 -0.05 33.92 -17.84
N LEU A 584 -0.79 34.99 -17.50
CA LEU A 584 -1.91 35.47 -18.33
C LEU A 584 -1.42 36.14 -19.62
N CYS A 585 -0.35 36.95 -19.55
CA CYS A 585 0.22 37.63 -20.71
C CYS A 585 0.80 36.66 -21.75
N LEU A 586 1.49 35.60 -21.31
CA LEU A 586 2.10 34.64 -22.23
C LEU A 586 1.12 33.53 -22.65
N PHE A 587 0.64 32.76 -21.66
CA PHE A 587 -0.13 31.55 -21.91
C PHE A 587 -1.63 31.82 -22.00
N GLY A 588 -2.16 32.77 -21.22
CA GLY A 588 -3.54 33.25 -21.40
C GLY A 588 -3.79 33.79 -22.80
N TYR A 589 -2.82 34.53 -23.36
CA TYR A 589 -2.87 35.00 -24.74
C TYR A 589 -2.80 33.85 -25.77
N LEU A 590 -2.05 32.79 -25.50
CA LEU A 590 -2.04 31.58 -26.34
C LEU A 590 -3.43 30.92 -26.40
N VAL A 591 -4.13 30.80 -25.26
CA VAL A 591 -5.52 30.30 -25.21
C VAL A 591 -6.46 31.20 -26.02
N PHE A 592 -6.31 32.52 -25.87
CA PHE A 592 -7.07 33.49 -26.66
C PHE A 592 -6.86 33.30 -28.17
N MET A 593 -5.61 33.13 -28.64
CA MET A 593 -5.31 32.89 -30.05
C MET A 593 -5.96 31.60 -30.58
N ILE A 594 -6.02 30.54 -29.77
CA ILE A 594 -6.68 29.28 -30.14
C ILE A 594 -8.18 29.48 -30.33
N ILE A 595 -8.85 30.07 -29.34
CA ILE A 595 -10.31 30.30 -29.38
C ILE A 595 -10.66 31.25 -30.51
N PHE A 596 -9.91 32.34 -30.67
CA PHE A 596 -10.11 33.30 -31.75
C PHE A 596 -9.99 32.65 -33.13
N LYS A 597 -8.97 31.78 -33.32
CA LYS A 597 -8.82 31.03 -34.57
C LYS A 597 -10.01 30.12 -34.85
N TRP A 598 -10.59 29.48 -33.83
CA TRP A 598 -11.76 28.63 -33.99
C TRP A 598 -13.03 29.41 -34.36
N CYS A 599 -13.17 30.67 -33.95
CA CYS A 599 -14.35 31.49 -34.24
C CYS A 599 -14.28 32.26 -35.57
N HIS A 600 -13.08 32.64 -36.04
CA HIS A 600 -12.95 33.59 -37.15
C HIS A 600 -12.69 32.95 -38.53
N TYR A 601 -12.06 31.78 -38.59
CA TYR A 601 -11.69 31.16 -39.87
C TYR A 601 -12.73 30.14 -40.33
N ASP A 602 -13.50 30.55 -41.34
CA ASP A 602 -14.46 29.69 -42.04
C ASP A 602 -13.85 29.04 -43.30
N VAL A 603 -14.60 28.10 -43.87
CA VAL A 603 -14.24 27.33 -45.08
C VAL A 603 -13.69 28.22 -46.21
N SER A 604 -14.33 29.36 -46.48
CA SER A 604 -13.95 30.30 -47.55
C SER A 604 -12.63 31.03 -47.33
N THR A 605 -12.16 31.13 -46.08
CA THR A 605 -10.91 31.84 -45.71
C THR A 605 -9.79 30.89 -45.27
N SER A 606 -10.03 29.57 -45.32
CA SER A 606 -9.12 28.52 -44.84
C SER A 606 -7.73 28.55 -45.48
N GLN A 607 -7.62 28.97 -46.74
CA GLN A 607 -6.33 29.04 -47.44
C GLN A 607 -5.34 30.04 -46.81
N ARG A 608 -5.84 31.04 -46.08
CA ARG A 608 -5.01 32.07 -45.43
C ARG A 608 -4.91 31.85 -43.91
N ALA A 609 -5.28 30.67 -43.40
CA ALA A 609 -5.29 30.40 -41.97
C ALA A 609 -3.86 30.30 -41.40
N PRO A 610 -3.46 31.20 -40.48
CA PRO A 610 -2.10 31.25 -39.99
C PRO A 610 -1.76 30.14 -38.99
N SER A 611 -0.47 29.85 -38.84
CA SER A 611 0.00 28.93 -37.80
C SER A 611 0.13 29.63 -36.45
N ILE A 612 -0.52 29.08 -35.41
CA ILE A 612 -0.47 29.63 -34.04
C ILE A 612 0.94 29.46 -33.45
N LEU A 613 1.60 28.33 -33.73
CA LEU A 613 2.93 28.04 -33.20
C LEU A 613 3.97 29.06 -33.68
N ILE A 614 3.95 29.38 -34.98
CA ILE A 614 4.87 30.37 -35.57
C ILE A 614 4.60 31.76 -34.98
N HIS A 615 3.34 32.15 -34.83
CA HIS A 615 2.97 33.42 -34.17
C HIS A 615 3.46 33.49 -32.72
N PHE A 616 3.40 32.38 -31.99
CA PHE A 616 3.87 32.30 -30.61
C PHE A 616 5.41 32.37 -30.52
N ILE A 617 6.14 31.74 -31.44
CA ILE A 617 7.61 31.84 -31.52
C ILE A 617 8.02 33.27 -31.89
N ASN A 618 7.40 33.82 -32.94
CA ASN A 618 7.68 35.17 -33.43
C ASN A 618 7.37 36.26 -32.39
N MET A 619 6.41 36.01 -31.50
CA MET A 619 6.13 36.88 -30.35
C MET A 619 7.34 37.05 -29.44
N PHE A 620 8.10 35.97 -29.16
CA PHE A 620 9.32 36.06 -28.33
C PHE A 620 10.54 36.58 -29.10
N LEU A 621 10.62 36.32 -30.41
CA LEU A 621 11.73 36.75 -31.25
C LEU A 621 11.59 38.19 -31.78
N PHE A 622 10.45 38.83 -31.55
CA PHE A 622 10.08 40.15 -32.11
C PHE A 622 10.22 40.22 -33.65
N ASN A 623 9.96 39.11 -34.35
CA ASN A 623 10.05 39.02 -35.80
C ASN A 623 8.65 38.95 -36.43
N TYR A 624 8.16 40.08 -36.94
CA TYR A 624 6.80 40.21 -37.49
C TYR A 624 6.73 40.28 -39.02
N ASN A 625 7.86 40.16 -39.72
CA ASN A 625 7.96 40.48 -41.15
C ASN A 625 7.88 39.24 -42.07
N ASP A 626 7.18 38.17 -41.67
CA ASP A 626 7.06 36.96 -42.48
C ASP A 626 5.89 37.05 -43.48
N PRO A 627 6.12 37.08 -44.81
CA PRO A 627 5.06 37.17 -45.82
C PRO A 627 4.19 35.90 -45.90
N SER A 628 4.66 34.78 -45.34
CA SER A 628 3.95 33.50 -45.38
C SER A 628 2.80 33.39 -44.36
N ASN A 629 2.74 34.28 -43.36
CA ASN A 629 1.84 34.15 -42.22
C ASN A 629 1.08 35.47 -41.96
N PRO A 630 -0.19 35.59 -42.39
CA PRO A 630 -0.94 36.83 -42.23
C PRO A 630 -1.34 37.09 -40.77
N PRO A 631 -1.51 38.36 -40.36
CA PRO A 631 -1.95 38.70 -39.00
C PRO A 631 -3.38 38.20 -38.75
N LEU A 632 -3.62 37.77 -37.51
CA LEU A 632 -4.86 37.18 -37.00
C LEU A 632 -5.95 38.26 -36.82
N TYR A 633 -5.59 39.45 -36.32
CA TYR A 633 -6.48 40.59 -36.12
C TYR A 633 -5.74 41.92 -36.31
N LYS A 634 -6.50 43.03 -36.45
CA LYS A 634 -5.93 44.37 -36.64
C LYS A 634 -5.14 44.80 -35.38
N HIS A 635 -3.93 45.33 -35.56
CA HIS A 635 -3.00 45.75 -34.48
C HIS A 635 -2.43 44.61 -33.59
N GLN A 636 -2.32 43.38 -34.12
CA GLN A 636 -1.73 42.26 -33.37
C GLN A 636 -0.30 42.51 -32.88
N GLN A 637 0.53 43.20 -33.67
CA GLN A 637 1.93 43.47 -33.33
C GLN A 637 2.07 44.30 -32.04
N GLU A 638 1.22 45.32 -31.88
CA GLU A 638 1.23 46.20 -30.71
C GLU A 638 0.86 45.44 -29.44
N VAL A 639 -0.20 44.61 -29.53
CA VAL A 639 -0.68 43.78 -28.41
C VAL A 639 0.36 42.74 -27.99
N GLN A 640 0.96 42.03 -28.95
CA GLN A 640 2.00 41.04 -28.67
C GLN A 640 3.24 41.66 -28.04
N SER A 641 3.68 42.81 -28.56
CA SER A 641 4.82 43.54 -27.99
C SER A 641 4.53 44.00 -26.56
N PHE A 642 3.32 44.52 -26.30
CA PHE A 642 2.88 44.94 -24.97
C PHE A 642 2.91 43.77 -23.95
N PHE A 643 2.36 42.61 -24.31
CA PHE A 643 2.33 41.46 -23.40
C PHE A 643 3.72 40.91 -23.07
N VAL A 644 4.64 40.88 -24.04
CA VAL A 644 6.02 40.43 -23.78
C VAL A 644 6.76 41.41 -22.88
N ILE A 645 6.59 42.73 -23.10
CA ILE A 645 7.19 43.75 -22.23
C ILE A 645 6.66 43.64 -20.80
N MET A 646 5.34 43.47 -20.63
CA MET A 646 4.73 43.27 -19.31
C MET A 646 5.24 42.01 -18.61
N ALA A 647 5.39 40.90 -19.34
CA ALA A 647 5.96 39.66 -18.81
C ALA A 647 7.45 39.80 -18.47
N LEU A 648 8.21 40.63 -19.18
CA LEU A 648 9.61 40.89 -18.86
C LEU A 648 9.76 41.74 -17.59
N ILE A 649 8.87 42.73 -17.38
CA ILE A 649 8.86 43.61 -16.20
C ILE A 649 8.47 42.84 -14.92
N SER A 650 7.61 41.82 -15.03
CA SER A 650 7.19 41.04 -13.86
C SER A 650 8.33 40.22 -13.23
N VAL A 651 9.37 39.86 -13.99
CA VAL A 651 10.50 39.08 -13.48
C VAL A 651 11.36 39.88 -12.48
N PRO A 652 11.88 41.09 -12.82
CA PRO A 652 12.55 41.95 -11.84
C PRO A 652 11.66 42.37 -10.67
N TRP A 653 10.35 42.56 -10.92
CA TRP A 653 9.40 42.90 -9.86
C TRP A 653 9.40 41.83 -8.76
N MET A 654 9.28 40.55 -9.12
CA MET A 654 9.25 39.44 -8.17
C MET A 654 10.60 39.21 -7.47
N LEU A 655 11.72 39.39 -8.18
CA LEU A 655 13.05 39.10 -7.67
C LEU A 655 13.58 40.16 -6.70
N LEU A 656 13.49 41.45 -7.08
CA LEU A 656 14.17 42.52 -6.37
C LEU A 656 13.31 43.16 -5.28
N ILE A 657 12.01 43.31 -5.48
CA ILE A 657 11.23 44.20 -4.61
C ILE A 657 11.05 43.61 -3.20
N LYS A 658 10.84 42.29 -3.09
CA LYS A 658 10.57 41.63 -1.80
C LYS A 658 11.77 41.64 -0.82
N PRO A 659 13.00 41.23 -1.20
CA PRO A 659 14.14 41.27 -0.27
C PRO A 659 14.48 42.70 0.16
N PHE A 660 14.38 43.67 -0.74
CA PHE A 660 14.70 45.07 -0.42
C PHE A 660 13.67 45.72 0.52
N ILE A 661 12.38 45.40 0.38
CA ILE A 661 11.35 45.86 1.32
C ILE A 661 11.55 45.21 2.70
N LEU A 662 11.87 43.92 2.76
CA LEU A 662 12.17 43.24 4.02
C LEU A 662 13.39 43.84 4.72
N ARG A 663 14.46 44.14 3.96
CA ARG A 663 15.65 44.83 4.49
C ARG A 663 15.34 46.23 5.02
N ALA A 664 14.50 46.99 4.32
CA ALA A 664 14.09 48.32 4.75
C ALA A 664 13.27 48.26 6.05
N ASN A 665 12.37 47.29 6.18
CA ASN A 665 11.59 47.05 7.39
C ASN A 665 12.46 46.60 8.55
N HIS A 666 13.40 45.68 8.34
CA HIS A 666 14.35 45.24 9.36
C HIS A 666 15.25 46.39 9.86
N ARG A 667 15.73 47.23 8.94
CA ARG A 667 16.51 48.42 9.33
C ARG A 667 15.67 49.40 10.14
N LYS A 668 14.39 49.57 9.82
CA LYS A 668 13.47 50.41 10.60
C LYS A 668 13.17 49.82 11.98
N SER A 669 12.95 48.50 12.09
CA SER A 669 12.73 47.86 13.39
C SER A 669 13.98 47.90 14.26
N LEU A 670 15.18 47.76 13.67
CA LEU A 670 16.43 47.93 14.40
C LEU A 670 16.61 49.36 14.92
N LEU A 671 16.31 50.37 14.08
CA LEU A 671 16.33 51.79 14.49
C LEU A 671 15.28 52.09 15.57
N GLN A 672 14.11 51.43 15.52
CA GLN A 672 13.07 51.61 16.53
C GLN A 672 13.41 50.89 17.84
N ALA A 673 14.05 49.72 17.77
CA ALA A 673 14.59 49.02 18.93
C ALA A 673 15.72 49.80 19.58
N SER A 674 16.61 50.45 18.80
CA SER A 674 17.64 51.34 19.35
C SER A 674 17.05 52.59 19.99
N MET A 675 15.98 53.17 19.43
CA MET A 675 15.28 54.31 20.05
C MET A 675 14.58 53.95 21.37
N ILE A 676 13.96 52.77 21.46
CA ILE A 676 13.34 52.28 22.72
C ILE A 676 14.42 52.01 23.79
N GLN A 677 15.62 51.59 23.38
CA GLN A 677 16.74 51.36 24.28
C GLN A 677 17.41 52.68 24.74
N GLU A 678 17.43 53.71 23.89
CA GLU A 678 17.83 55.09 24.24
C GLU A 678 16.81 55.76 25.19
N GLU A 679 15.50 55.63 24.96
CA GLU A 679 14.47 56.14 25.89
C GLU A 679 14.52 55.45 27.26
N ALA A 680 14.78 54.13 27.31
CA ALA A 680 14.96 53.40 28.56
C ALA A 680 16.25 53.77 29.32
N THR A 681 17.26 54.33 28.64
CA THR A 681 18.49 54.82 29.28
C THR A 681 18.38 56.28 29.71
N GLU A 682 17.64 57.12 28.99
CA GLU A 682 17.36 58.51 29.39
C GLU A 682 16.47 58.62 30.65
N ASP A 683 15.56 57.67 30.88
CA ASP A 683 14.73 57.62 32.10
C ASP A 683 15.51 57.26 33.39
N THR A 684 16.81 56.91 33.28
CA THR A 684 17.64 56.52 34.44
C THR A 684 18.75 57.54 34.79
N GLU A 685 18.89 58.64 34.07
CA GLU A 685 19.95 59.65 34.30
C GLU A 685 19.42 60.98 34.87
N GLY A 686 18.57 60.90 35.90
CA GLY A 686 18.23 62.01 36.77
C GLY A 686 18.93 61.93 38.13
N ASP A 687 19.91 62.81 38.34
CA ASP A 687 20.41 63.29 39.65
C ASP A 687 21.45 62.46 40.48
N HIS A 688 22.71 62.75 40.12
CA HIS A 688 23.86 63.14 40.98
C HIS A 688 24.62 62.15 41.89
N SER A 689 25.87 61.85 41.46
CA SER A 689 27.15 62.30 42.09
C SER A 689 28.32 61.27 42.24
N SER A 690 28.97 60.95 41.11
CA SER A 690 30.45 60.93 40.92
C SER A 690 31.33 59.87 41.68
N PRO A 691 32.64 59.71 41.38
CA PRO A 691 33.15 58.66 40.48
C PRO A 691 34.29 57.80 41.09
N SER A 692 34.51 56.56 40.63
CA SER A 692 35.84 55.93 40.78
C SER A 692 36.10 54.73 39.87
N VAL A 693 37.26 54.83 39.23
CA VAL A 693 38.10 53.87 38.49
C VAL A 693 38.18 52.46 39.12
N SER A 694 38.12 51.40 38.30
CA SER A 694 39.12 50.32 38.16
C SER A 694 38.53 48.94 37.80
N ALA A 695 39.31 48.22 37.01
CA ALA A 695 39.04 46.92 36.43
C ALA A 695 39.04 45.77 37.47
N GLY A 696 38.23 44.75 37.18
CA GLY A 696 38.59 43.34 37.42
C GLY A 696 37.92 42.60 38.59
N GLN A 697 37.29 41.47 38.22
CA GLN A 697 37.15 40.20 38.96
C GLN A 697 36.00 39.98 39.97
N ARG A 698 35.00 39.18 39.54
CA ARG A 698 34.66 37.79 39.97
C ARG A 698 33.20 37.49 39.57
N ALA A 699 32.94 36.61 38.60
CA ALA A 699 32.92 35.14 38.67
C ALA A 699 31.76 34.54 39.51
N SER A 700 30.84 33.92 38.75
CA SER A 700 29.98 32.75 39.03
C SER A 700 28.98 32.76 40.19
N ALA A 701 27.68 32.62 39.89
CA ALA A 701 26.92 31.37 40.09
C ALA A 701 25.43 31.58 39.75
N GLY A 702 24.85 30.65 38.98
CA GLY A 702 23.39 30.55 38.81
C GLY A 702 22.92 30.23 37.40
N ALA A 703 23.44 29.18 36.79
CA ALA A 703 22.86 28.60 35.58
C ALA A 703 21.52 27.92 35.92
N HIS A 704 20.46 28.30 35.21
CA HIS A 704 19.37 27.39 34.86
C HIS A 704 18.97 27.70 33.42
N GLY A 705 19.31 26.76 32.53
CA GLY A 705 19.12 26.86 31.09
C GLY A 705 17.65 26.77 30.70
N GLY A 706 17.23 27.74 29.91
CA GLY A 706 16.19 27.58 28.89
C GLY A 706 16.89 27.55 27.54
N GLN A 707 16.73 26.42 26.85
CA GLN A 707 17.28 26.10 25.55
C GLN A 707 17.08 27.24 24.54
N ASP A 708 18.15 27.51 23.78
CA ASP A 708 18.21 28.36 22.60
C ASP A 708 17.03 28.11 21.64
N ASP A 709 16.07 29.03 21.60
CA ASP A 709 15.29 29.28 20.40
C ASP A 709 16.09 30.27 19.58
N HIS A 710 16.74 29.79 18.52
CA HIS A 710 17.29 30.62 17.46
C HIS A 710 16.17 31.52 16.91
N GLU A 711 16.12 32.78 17.34
CA GLU A 711 15.68 33.85 16.44
C GLU A 711 16.64 33.78 15.26
N GLU A 712 16.18 33.22 14.14
CA GLU A 712 16.96 33.18 12.89
C GLU A 712 17.51 34.58 12.63
N GLU A 713 18.83 34.75 12.75
CA GLU A 713 19.51 35.98 12.37
C GLU A 713 19.04 36.34 10.95
N PHE A 714 18.47 37.53 10.78
CA PHE A 714 17.97 37.99 9.49
C PHE A 714 19.13 38.05 8.47
N ASN A 715 19.35 36.95 7.75
CA ASN A 715 20.36 36.88 6.72
C ASN A 715 19.76 37.34 5.40
N PHE A 716 20.06 38.58 5.03
CA PHE A 716 19.66 39.15 3.74
C PHE A 716 20.12 38.29 2.55
N GLY A 717 21.29 37.64 2.67
CA GLY A 717 21.82 36.75 1.64
C GLY A 717 20.90 35.56 1.38
N ASP A 718 20.47 34.88 2.44
CA ASP A 718 19.65 33.67 2.32
C ASP A 718 18.26 33.98 1.76
N ILE A 719 17.64 35.08 2.20
CA ILE A 719 16.34 35.54 1.68
C ILE A 719 16.45 35.89 0.19
N PHE A 720 17.54 36.56 -0.21
CA PHE A 720 17.77 36.91 -1.61
C PHE A 720 17.98 35.67 -2.48
N VAL A 721 18.80 34.72 -2.04
CA VAL A 721 19.05 33.47 -2.77
C VAL A 721 17.77 32.64 -2.88
N HIS A 722 17.03 32.46 -1.79
CA HIS A 722 15.77 31.72 -1.79
C HIS A 722 14.73 32.36 -2.72
N GLN A 723 14.59 33.69 -2.69
CA GLN A 723 13.67 34.40 -3.58
C GLN A 723 14.11 34.33 -5.05
N ALA A 724 15.42 34.36 -5.33
CA ALA A 724 15.95 34.19 -6.68
C ALA A 724 15.66 32.79 -7.23
N ILE A 725 15.86 31.74 -6.42
CA ILE A 725 15.51 30.36 -6.77
C ILE A 725 14.01 30.26 -7.07
N HIS A 726 13.17 30.74 -6.17
CA HIS A 726 11.71 30.73 -6.36
C HIS A 726 11.28 31.43 -7.66
N THR A 727 11.91 32.58 -7.98
CA THR A 727 11.61 33.35 -9.20
C THR A 727 11.99 32.56 -10.46
N ILE A 728 13.20 31.99 -10.49
CA ILE A 728 13.71 31.22 -11.63
C ILE A 728 12.89 29.95 -11.83
N GLU A 729 12.62 29.22 -10.74
CA GLU A 729 11.81 28.01 -10.75
C GLU A 729 10.39 28.29 -11.23
N TYR A 730 9.75 29.38 -10.78
CA TYR A 730 8.43 29.75 -11.24
C TYR A 730 8.42 30.07 -12.74
N CYS A 731 9.32 30.92 -13.23
CA CYS A 731 9.33 31.37 -14.62
C CYS A 731 9.64 30.22 -15.60
N LEU A 732 10.69 29.44 -15.35
CA LEU A 732 11.04 28.28 -16.17
C LEU A 732 10.02 27.14 -15.99
N GLY A 733 9.55 26.96 -14.76
CA GLY A 733 8.52 25.99 -14.42
C GLY A 733 7.21 26.26 -15.15
N CYS A 734 6.78 27.50 -15.33
CA CYS A 734 5.56 27.82 -16.09
C CYS A 734 5.64 27.33 -17.55
N ILE A 735 6.79 27.46 -18.21
CA ILE A 735 6.99 26.95 -19.58
C ILE A 735 6.97 25.42 -19.59
N SER A 736 7.75 24.81 -18.71
CA SER A 736 7.85 23.34 -18.58
C SER A 736 6.49 22.70 -18.23
N ASN A 737 5.78 23.27 -17.25
CA ASN A 737 4.49 22.78 -16.77
C ASN A 737 3.42 22.92 -17.88
N THR A 738 3.41 24.01 -18.64
CA THR A 738 2.48 24.14 -19.79
C THR A 738 2.74 23.06 -20.84
N ALA A 739 4.01 22.82 -21.19
CA ALA A 739 4.36 21.76 -22.14
C ALA A 739 4.01 20.35 -21.61
N SER A 740 4.14 20.14 -20.30
CA SER A 740 3.81 18.88 -19.62
C SER A 740 2.35 18.44 -19.83
N TYR A 741 1.42 19.39 -19.97
CA TYR A 741 0.01 19.11 -20.26
C TYR A 741 -0.24 18.46 -21.63
N LEU A 742 0.73 18.50 -22.56
CA LEU A 742 0.66 17.75 -23.82
C LEU A 742 0.52 16.23 -23.60
N ARG A 743 0.86 15.71 -22.40
CA ARG A 743 0.58 14.32 -22.02
C ARG A 743 -0.90 13.96 -22.12
N LEU A 744 -1.82 14.87 -21.77
CA LEU A 744 -3.26 14.62 -21.89
C LEU A 744 -3.63 14.23 -23.32
N TRP A 745 -3.05 14.94 -24.29
CA TRP A 745 -3.22 14.64 -25.71
C TRP A 745 -2.53 13.34 -26.13
N ALA A 746 -1.24 13.17 -25.77
CA ALA A 746 -0.45 12.02 -26.20
C ALA A 746 -1.06 10.69 -25.76
N LEU A 747 -1.46 10.58 -24.48
CA LEU A 747 -2.09 9.37 -23.95
C LEU A 747 -3.49 9.15 -24.55
N SER A 748 -4.29 10.22 -24.71
CA SER A 748 -5.61 10.12 -25.34
C SER A 748 -5.54 9.67 -26.81
N LEU A 749 -4.48 10.03 -27.53
CA LEU A 749 -4.24 9.57 -28.90
C LEU A 749 -3.78 8.11 -28.91
N ALA A 750 -2.82 7.75 -28.04
CA ALA A 750 -2.32 6.38 -27.92
C ALA A 750 -3.45 5.40 -27.57
N HIS A 751 -4.28 5.74 -26.58
CA HIS A 751 -5.42 4.92 -26.17
C HIS A 751 -6.41 4.69 -27.32
N ALA A 752 -6.77 5.74 -28.06
CA ALA A 752 -7.68 5.64 -29.20
C ALA A 752 -7.09 4.76 -30.33
N GLN A 753 -5.80 4.88 -30.61
CA GLN A 753 -5.13 4.09 -31.64
C GLN A 753 -4.95 2.63 -31.23
N LEU A 754 -4.59 2.35 -29.98
CA LEU A 754 -4.45 0.97 -29.50
C LEU A 754 -5.80 0.25 -29.50
N SER A 755 -6.88 0.94 -29.11
CA SER A 755 -8.25 0.42 -29.20
C SER A 755 -8.65 0.11 -30.64
N GLU A 756 -8.32 0.98 -31.60
CA GLU A 756 -8.58 0.76 -33.02
C GLU A 756 -7.79 -0.43 -33.60
N VAL A 757 -6.51 -0.55 -33.25
CA VAL A 757 -5.67 -1.69 -33.68
C VAL A 757 -6.21 -3.00 -33.11
N LEU A 758 -6.58 -3.02 -31.83
CA LEU A 758 -7.17 -4.21 -31.21
C LEU A 758 -8.47 -4.63 -31.92
N TRP A 759 -9.35 -3.67 -32.22
CA TRP A 759 -10.58 -3.95 -32.94
C TRP A 759 -10.32 -4.47 -34.37
N THR A 760 -9.45 -3.80 -35.12
CA THR A 760 -9.20 -4.11 -36.54
C THR A 760 -8.41 -5.39 -36.74
N MET A 761 -7.48 -5.73 -35.85
CA MET A 761 -6.66 -6.94 -35.95
C MET A 761 -7.32 -8.17 -35.33
N VAL A 762 -8.08 -8.03 -34.24
CA VAL A 762 -8.68 -9.19 -33.55
C VAL A 762 -10.14 -9.37 -33.94
N MET A 763 -10.98 -8.37 -33.68
CA MET A 763 -12.43 -8.49 -33.83
C MET A 763 -12.85 -8.65 -35.31
N ASN A 764 -12.21 -7.91 -36.23
CA ASN A 764 -12.50 -7.97 -37.66
C ASN A 764 -12.27 -9.38 -38.27
N ILE A 765 -11.28 -10.14 -37.77
CA ILE A 765 -11.04 -11.52 -38.22
C ILE A 765 -12.24 -12.40 -37.87
N GLY A 766 -12.77 -12.25 -36.65
CA GLY A 766 -13.97 -12.97 -36.20
C GLY A 766 -15.20 -12.65 -37.04
N LEU A 767 -15.45 -11.36 -37.34
CA LEU A 767 -16.65 -10.94 -38.09
C LEU A 767 -16.63 -11.34 -39.57
N ARG A 768 -15.47 -11.66 -40.16
CA ARG A 768 -15.37 -12.07 -41.57
C ARG A 768 -15.77 -13.54 -41.82
N LEU A 769 -15.77 -14.38 -40.79
CA LEU A 769 -16.09 -15.79 -40.90
C LEU A 769 -17.62 -15.98 -41.06
N ARG A 770 -18.06 -16.47 -42.23
CA ARG A 770 -19.47 -16.81 -42.49
C ARG A 770 -19.74 -18.30 -42.20
N GLY A 771 -20.85 -18.61 -41.52
CA GLY A 771 -21.34 -19.98 -41.29
C GLY A 771 -21.57 -20.33 -39.80
N TRP A 772 -22.12 -21.51 -39.52
CA TRP A 772 -22.39 -21.99 -38.14
C TRP A 772 -21.12 -22.20 -37.32
N GLY A 773 -20.03 -22.67 -37.94
CA GLY A 773 -18.70 -22.72 -37.30
C GLY A 773 -18.12 -21.33 -36.99
N GLY A 774 -18.57 -20.30 -37.72
CA GLY A 774 -18.23 -18.90 -37.45
C GLY A 774 -18.79 -18.40 -36.12
N LEU A 775 -19.93 -18.92 -35.64
CA LEU A 775 -20.49 -18.55 -34.33
C LEU A 775 -19.55 -18.95 -33.19
N ILE A 776 -19.04 -20.18 -33.23
CA ILE A 776 -18.09 -20.69 -32.23
C ILE A 776 -16.75 -19.95 -32.34
N GLY A 777 -16.29 -19.71 -33.57
CA GLY A 777 -15.07 -18.93 -33.82
C GLY A 777 -15.16 -17.50 -33.28
N VAL A 778 -16.27 -16.80 -33.50
CA VAL A 778 -16.52 -15.45 -32.97
C VAL A 778 -16.54 -15.45 -31.45
N PHE A 779 -17.13 -16.45 -30.79
CA PHE A 779 -17.15 -16.52 -29.33
C PHE A 779 -15.73 -16.64 -28.73
N ILE A 780 -14.89 -17.52 -29.28
CA ILE A 780 -13.51 -17.69 -28.83
C ILE A 780 -12.69 -16.42 -29.08
N ILE A 781 -12.80 -15.82 -30.28
CA ILE A 781 -12.10 -14.59 -30.62
C ILE A 781 -12.57 -13.42 -29.73
N PHE A 782 -13.86 -13.34 -29.43
CA PHE A 782 -14.40 -12.35 -28.49
C PHE A 782 -13.86 -12.55 -27.08
N ALA A 783 -13.72 -13.79 -26.59
CA ALA A 783 -13.13 -14.06 -25.29
C ALA A 783 -11.66 -13.58 -25.22
N VAL A 784 -10.87 -13.85 -26.27
CA VAL A 784 -9.50 -13.33 -26.38
C VAL A 784 -9.47 -11.80 -26.43
N PHE A 785 -10.34 -11.19 -27.24
CA PHE A 785 -10.49 -9.74 -27.31
C PHE A 785 -10.84 -9.13 -25.95
N ALA A 786 -11.77 -9.73 -25.21
CA ALA A 786 -12.19 -9.27 -23.89
C ALA A 786 -11.05 -9.34 -22.87
N VAL A 787 -10.30 -10.45 -22.83
CA VAL A 787 -9.13 -10.59 -21.95
C VAL A 787 -8.05 -9.57 -22.27
N LEU A 788 -7.72 -9.37 -23.56
CA LEU A 788 -6.73 -8.38 -23.98
C LEU A 788 -7.18 -6.94 -23.67
N THR A 789 -8.47 -6.66 -23.85
CA THR A 789 -9.05 -5.35 -23.53
C THR A 789 -8.97 -5.08 -22.02
N VAL A 790 -9.31 -6.05 -21.18
CA VAL A 790 -9.23 -5.87 -19.72
C VAL A 790 -7.78 -5.72 -19.25
N ALA A 791 -6.87 -6.59 -19.71
CA ALA A 791 -5.49 -6.60 -19.24
C ALA A 791 -4.69 -5.39 -19.74
N ILE A 792 -4.74 -5.10 -21.04
CA ILE A 792 -3.89 -4.08 -21.66
C ILE A 792 -4.55 -2.70 -21.62
N LEU A 793 -5.79 -2.59 -22.11
CA LEU A 793 -6.46 -1.29 -22.24
C LEU A 793 -7.01 -0.79 -20.91
N LEU A 794 -7.65 -1.63 -20.10
CA LEU A 794 -8.23 -1.17 -18.82
C LEU A 794 -7.20 -1.09 -17.69
N ILE A 795 -6.41 -2.14 -17.47
CA ILE A 795 -5.49 -2.18 -16.32
C ILE A 795 -4.21 -1.39 -16.61
N MET A 796 -3.45 -1.72 -17.65
CA MET A 796 -2.14 -1.08 -17.88
C MET A 796 -2.27 0.39 -18.31
N GLU A 797 -3.06 0.67 -19.36
CA GLU A 797 -3.28 2.04 -19.84
C GLU A 797 -4.09 2.87 -18.82
N GLY A 798 -5.07 2.27 -18.14
CA GLY A 798 -5.81 2.93 -17.07
C GLY A 798 -4.92 3.33 -15.90
N LEU A 799 -4.01 2.46 -15.45
CA LEU A 799 -3.04 2.79 -14.39
C LEU A 799 -2.04 3.87 -14.86
N SER A 800 -1.58 3.79 -16.10
CA SER A 800 -0.70 4.82 -16.69
C SER A 800 -1.38 6.20 -16.72
N ALA A 801 -2.60 6.27 -17.25
CA ALA A 801 -3.38 7.51 -17.27
C ALA A 801 -3.69 8.02 -15.85
N PHE A 802 -3.95 7.13 -14.89
CA PHE A 802 -4.13 7.49 -13.47
C PHE A 802 -2.88 8.17 -12.90
N LEU A 803 -1.70 7.57 -13.07
CA LEU A 803 -0.43 8.13 -12.56
C LEU A 803 -0.06 9.44 -13.25
N HIS A 804 -0.32 9.58 -14.54
CA HIS A 804 -0.08 10.83 -15.25
C HIS A 804 -1.05 11.95 -14.83
N ALA A 805 -2.32 11.63 -14.60
CA ALA A 805 -3.27 12.59 -14.03
C ALA A 805 -2.85 13.02 -12.61
N LEU A 806 -2.32 12.09 -11.81
CA LEU A 806 -1.86 12.33 -10.44
C LEU A 806 -0.62 13.23 -10.44
N ARG A 807 0.32 12.98 -11.35
CA ARG A 807 1.49 13.83 -11.55
C ARG A 807 1.11 15.28 -11.87
N LEU A 808 0.14 15.48 -12.77
CA LEU A 808 -0.38 16.82 -13.12
C LEU A 808 -0.93 17.58 -11.89
N HIS A 809 -1.45 16.86 -10.89
CA HIS A 809 -1.92 17.48 -9.66
C HIS A 809 -0.79 17.80 -8.69
N TRP A 810 0.17 16.89 -8.52
CA TRP A 810 1.28 17.08 -7.58
C TRP A 810 2.28 18.14 -8.04
N VAL A 811 2.73 18.08 -9.30
CA VAL A 811 3.82 18.95 -9.78
C VAL A 811 3.29 20.24 -10.38
N GLU A 812 2.24 20.19 -11.20
CA GLU A 812 1.77 21.35 -11.94
C GLU A 812 0.71 22.18 -11.18
N PHE A 813 -0.17 21.54 -10.41
CA PHE A 813 -1.24 22.21 -9.66
C PHE A 813 -0.83 22.60 -8.22
N GLN A 814 -0.34 21.65 -7.41
CA GLN A 814 -0.03 21.88 -6.00
C GLN A 814 1.17 22.81 -5.79
N ASN A 815 2.21 22.74 -6.64
CA ASN A 815 3.41 23.60 -6.56
C ASN A 815 3.11 25.12 -6.60
N LYS A 816 1.89 25.54 -6.96
CA LYS A 816 1.51 26.96 -7.04
C LYS A 816 0.99 27.55 -5.72
N PHE A 817 0.46 26.73 -4.82
CA PHE A 817 -0.17 27.24 -3.59
C PHE A 817 0.06 26.37 -2.36
N TYR A 818 0.52 25.13 -2.53
CA TYR A 818 0.68 24.13 -1.49
C TYR A 818 2.14 24.02 -1.07
N VAL A 819 2.44 24.39 0.18
CA VAL A 819 3.79 24.36 0.76
C VAL A 819 4.16 22.95 1.25
N GLY A 820 3.19 22.21 1.82
CA GLY A 820 3.35 20.79 2.14
C GLY A 820 4.35 20.45 3.27
N ALA A 821 4.65 21.39 4.17
CA ALA A 821 5.63 21.22 5.26
C ALA A 821 4.99 20.85 6.62
N GLY A 822 3.71 20.47 6.64
CA GLY A 822 3.02 20.11 7.87
C GLY A 822 3.28 18.67 8.31
N TYR A 823 2.75 18.32 9.47
CA TYR A 823 2.73 16.95 9.97
C TYR A 823 1.31 16.49 10.28
N LYS A 824 1.03 15.22 10.01
CA LYS A 824 -0.33 14.65 10.06
C LYS A 824 -0.77 14.47 11.51
N PHE A 825 -2.04 14.79 11.77
CA PHE A 825 -2.67 14.45 13.04
C PHE A 825 -2.90 12.93 13.12
N SER A 826 -2.18 12.26 14.02
CA SER A 826 -2.35 10.85 14.37
C SER A 826 -3.04 10.75 15.74
N PRO A 827 -4.39 10.64 15.79
CA PRO A 827 -5.07 10.50 17.06
C PRO A 827 -4.82 9.13 17.68
N PHE A 828 -4.66 9.10 19.00
CA PHE A 828 -4.65 7.88 19.78
C PHE A 828 -6.06 7.25 19.78
N SER A 829 -6.25 6.18 19.02
CA SER A 829 -7.54 5.50 18.83
C SER A 829 -7.37 3.98 18.79
N PHE A 830 -8.15 3.24 19.59
CA PHE A 830 -8.09 1.77 19.56
C PHE A 830 -8.52 1.17 18.23
N LYS A 831 -9.42 1.81 17.49
CA LYS A 831 -9.87 1.31 16.18
C LYS A 831 -8.70 1.25 15.19
N CYS A 832 -7.90 2.30 15.14
CA CYS A 832 -6.73 2.37 14.26
C CYS A 832 -5.66 1.32 14.61
N ILE A 833 -5.49 1.04 15.91
CA ILE A 833 -4.54 0.06 16.43
C ILE A 833 -5.00 -1.36 16.11
N LEU A 834 -6.28 -1.67 16.28
CA LEU A 834 -6.86 -2.99 16.01
C LEU A 834 -6.95 -3.32 14.51
N ASP A 835 -7.12 -2.31 13.66
CA ASP A 835 -7.09 -2.47 12.20
C ASP A 835 -5.67 -2.63 11.65
N GLY A 836 -4.62 -2.52 12.49
CA GLY A 836 -3.21 -2.65 12.08
C GLY A 836 -2.68 -1.46 11.28
N SER A 837 -3.45 -0.37 11.18
CA SER A 837 -3.09 0.83 10.41
C SER A 837 -2.06 1.75 11.09
N ALA A 838 -1.59 1.37 12.28
CA ALA A 838 -0.77 2.21 13.16
C ALA A 838 0.71 1.76 13.23
N GLU A 839 1.16 0.85 12.36
CA GLU A 839 2.60 0.63 12.19
C GLU A 839 3.22 1.72 11.29
N GLU A 840 3.19 2.96 11.78
CA GLU A 840 4.12 4.05 11.43
C GLU A 840 4.50 4.85 12.69
#